data_AF-A0A101NSP6-F1
#
_entry.id   AF-A0A101NSP6-F1
#
_cell.length_a   1.000
_cell.length_b   1.000
_cell.length_c   1.000
_cell.angle_alpha   90.00
_cell.angle_beta   90.00
_cell.angle_gamma   90.00
#
_symmetry.space_group_name_H-M   'P 1'
#
loop_
_entity.id
_entity.type
_entity.pdbx_description
1 polymer ?
#
loop_
_entity_poly.entity_id
_entity_poly.type
_entity_poly.pdbx_seq_one_letter_code
_entity_poly.pdbx_strand_id
1 'polypeptide(L)'
;MTAVLALAATAAGFTYAEGGFGNTPLGDKIVGKQADGAYLTHNNQFVTPVGDVIKENGRPFGLALDPDGKTAASLNTGGATTGIVTVFDLVGHKVLQQVGSGKISDGGIVYSPDGKHLWAAQPAGLIRYDVAADGTLSHPVTVRLPGAGGRQAVPAGLAFAPNGTDLLVTLSADNTLGVVDTTTNTVTRQIAVGNVPNSVVVTDGKAYVSNQGGRPARPGDRTGDSYGTAVVTDNDDAIPSTGTVSEVDLASGQQVRTFKVGLEPSALLAVGRTLVVTNTDDDSVTSIDTAKQQVGRTFAANPAPGAPYGAQPNGLAMLDATHLAVSLGRDNAVAVYQYKDAYTQPAFEGLIPTGSFPTGLAEDDRLGRLVVASEQGLGSVGANGTVDEGTGTNPATSHLGYNFVGTVQTVVPPTAQEMRKYTQQVFRNNQWNGLRQRNRAGSGKAAPVAVPLHVGDPSKIKHVFLIVKENRTYDQVLGDDPRGNGDPGLAQFGKRVTPNIHALAGTYPLIDNLYSDGTNSAEGHHWLNQAFVNNYLQQMYGNYTRSYQTGDPLSDVKSGWIWDNALKHGRSVTNWGEQTDSYVDASGKGTAAGSWPKWYHDSQVMEGRATGPLNYPVGSYQPKTDIPSLAKITQPDFPDFDLNIPDQYRADLFAPVFDTYEKDGNLPALTMMWLMDDHTSGTAPGAITPSAQVADNDLALGRIVDTISHSKDWKSTAVFVLEDDSQNGVDHVDGHRNPTLVISPYAARGKVVHSYYSQLNVLRTIEQILGLPPMNQQDMAAEPMYDAFTDRPDFTPYTHLPNEIPLTTTNPQPSQTGGAVAKAWALWSAKQDFKTEDMVNMAQENRDIWYSSNNFTKPYPGDRKVLLPGQVPGADVAPTPDQDD
;
A
#
# COMPACT_ATOMS: atom_id res chain seq x y z
N MET A 1 4.97 32.71 -15.68
CA MET A 1 3.83 33.61 -15.95
C MET A 1 3.75 33.72 -17.47
N THR A 2 2.75 33.19 -18.19
CA THR A 2 1.29 33.28 -17.98
C THR A 2 0.61 32.24 -18.89
N ALA A 3 -0.50 31.66 -18.40
CA ALA A 3 -1.58 31.00 -19.15
C ALA A 3 -1.27 29.67 -19.89
N VAL A 4 -1.23 28.57 -19.12
CA VAL A 4 -1.72 27.27 -19.62
C VAL A 4 -3.21 27.42 -19.87
N LEU A 5 -3.65 27.27 -21.12
CA LEU A 5 -5.05 27.32 -21.48
C LEU A 5 -5.79 26.17 -20.77
N ALA A 6 -6.46 26.53 -19.68
CA ALA A 6 -7.63 25.80 -19.21
C ALA A 6 -8.69 25.91 -20.32
N LEU A 7 -8.78 24.89 -21.17
CA LEU A 7 -10.03 24.67 -21.90
C LEU A 7 -11.03 24.24 -20.83
N ALA A 8 -11.75 25.24 -20.32
CA ALA A 8 -12.89 25.04 -19.45
C ALA A 8 -13.86 24.09 -20.18
N ALA A 9 -13.91 22.84 -19.73
CA ALA A 9 -15.17 22.12 -19.74
C ALA A 9 -16.15 23.03 -18.99
N THR A 10 -17.01 23.71 -19.74
CA THR A 10 -18.14 24.43 -19.17
C THR A 10 -19.02 23.37 -18.52
N ALA A 11 -18.71 23.09 -17.25
CA ALA A 11 -19.55 22.32 -16.37
C ALA A 11 -20.90 23.04 -16.34
N ALA A 12 -21.96 22.34 -16.77
CA ALA A 12 -23.29 22.70 -16.32
C ALA A 12 -23.22 22.80 -14.80
N GLY A 13 -23.44 24.01 -14.29
CA GLY A 13 -23.23 24.33 -12.88
C GLY A 13 -24.11 23.48 -12.00
N PHE A 14 -23.56 22.42 -11.42
CA PHE A 14 -23.97 22.01 -10.09
C PHE A 14 -23.38 23.04 -9.14
N THR A 15 -24.20 24.02 -8.77
CA THR A 15 -23.94 24.83 -7.60
C THR A 15 -23.89 23.88 -6.41
N TYR A 16 -22.69 23.55 -5.94
CA TYR A 16 -22.51 23.17 -4.54
C TYR A 16 -22.93 24.41 -3.75
N ALA A 17 -24.20 24.45 -3.38
CA ALA A 17 -24.69 25.44 -2.45
C ALA A 17 -23.88 25.24 -1.15
N GLU A 18 -23.39 26.34 -0.57
CA GLU A 18 -22.71 26.39 0.73
C GLU A 18 -23.60 25.92 1.91
N GLY A 19 -24.74 25.27 1.64
CA GLY A 19 -25.78 24.89 2.59
C GLY A 19 -26.17 23.41 2.56
N GLY A 20 -25.26 22.50 2.17
CA GLY A 20 -25.53 21.06 2.16
C GLY A 20 -24.28 20.20 2.24
N PHE A 21 -23.42 20.45 3.24
CA PHE A 21 -22.36 19.51 3.62
C PHE A 21 -23.00 18.34 4.38
N GLY A 22 -22.74 17.10 3.95
CA GLY A 22 -23.47 15.89 4.36
C GLY A 22 -24.06 15.06 3.22
N ASN A 23 -23.92 15.49 1.96
CA ASN A 23 -24.09 14.64 0.77
C ASN A 23 -22.70 14.35 0.19
N THR A 24 -21.93 13.50 0.87
CA THR A 24 -20.63 13.06 0.34
C THR A 24 -20.90 12.30 -0.98
N PRO A 25 -20.08 12.44 -2.04
CA PRO A 25 -20.32 11.72 -3.30
C PRO A 25 -20.39 10.21 -3.12
N LEU A 26 -19.67 9.69 -2.11
CA LEU A 26 -19.67 8.29 -1.72
C LEU A 26 -20.91 7.96 -0.85
N GLY A 27 -21.32 8.82 0.08
CA GLY A 27 -22.47 8.62 0.96
C GLY A 27 -22.33 7.34 1.77
N ASP A 28 -23.43 6.59 1.89
CA ASP A 28 -23.46 5.29 2.60
C ASP A 28 -23.18 4.11 1.65
N LYS A 29 -22.41 4.34 0.57
CA LYS A 29 -22.00 3.24 -0.33
C LYS A 29 -21.01 2.33 0.39
N ILE A 30 -20.96 1.09 -0.06
CA ILE A 30 -19.98 0.08 0.39
C ILE A 30 -19.01 -0.22 -0.76
N VAL A 31 -17.82 -0.71 -0.42
CA VAL A 31 -16.82 -1.18 -1.40
C VAL A 31 -17.43 -2.25 -2.32
N GLY A 32 -16.96 -2.27 -3.56
CA GLY A 32 -17.37 -3.21 -4.59
C GLY A 32 -18.41 -2.64 -5.56
N LYS A 33 -19.19 -3.54 -6.16
CA LYS A 33 -20.08 -3.20 -7.29
C LYS A 33 -21.28 -2.36 -6.87
N GLN A 34 -21.49 -1.23 -7.56
CA GLN A 34 -22.60 -0.30 -7.37
C GLN A 34 -23.76 -0.58 -8.33
N ALA A 35 -24.93 -0.03 -8.02
CA ALA A 35 -26.17 -0.23 -8.79
C ALA A 35 -26.10 0.30 -10.24
N ASP A 36 -25.26 1.30 -10.50
CA ASP A 36 -25.01 1.86 -11.83
C ASP A 36 -23.93 1.11 -12.64
N GLY A 37 -23.33 0.07 -12.05
CA GLY A 37 -22.28 -0.75 -12.66
C GLY A 37 -20.86 -0.27 -12.41
N ALA A 38 -20.67 0.87 -11.72
CA ALA A 38 -19.35 1.26 -11.22
C ALA A 38 -18.89 0.33 -10.09
N TYR A 39 -17.60 0.34 -9.80
CA TYR A 39 -17.02 -0.32 -8.64
C TYR A 39 -16.39 0.73 -7.74
N LEU A 40 -16.75 0.77 -6.46
CA LEU A 40 -16.13 1.61 -5.45
C LEU A 40 -14.95 0.83 -4.86
N THR A 41 -13.75 1.37 -4.98
CA THR A 41 -12.55 0.79 -4.38
C THR A 41 -12.48 1.17 -2.90
N HIS A 42 -11.66 0.44 -2.12
CA HIS A 42 -11.40 0.74 -0.71
C HIS A 42 -10.61 2.05 -0.49
N ASN A 43 -10.15 2.69 -1.58
CA ASN A 43 -9.32 3.90 -1.55
C ASN A 43 -9.99 5.17 -2.14
N ASN A 44 -11.27 5.39 -1.82
CA ASN A 44 -12.01 6.62 -2.17
C ASN A 44 -12.26 6.87 -3.67
N GLN A 45 -12.13 5.87 -4.53
CA GLN A 45 -12.24 6.02 -5.99
C GLN A 45 -13.32 5.11 -6.58
N PHE A 46 -13.92 5.53 -7.69
CA PHE A 46 -14.67 4.60 -8.54
C PHE A 46 -13.81 4.13 -9.71
N VAL A 47 -14.03 2.89 -10.15
CA VAL A 47 -13.47 2.37 -11.40
C VAL A 47 -14.58 1.95 -12.36
N THR A 48 -14.42 2.37 -13.61
CA THR A 48 -15.38 2.15 -14.70
C THR A 48 -14.63 2.01 -16.04
N PRO A 49 -13.84 0.94 -16.22
CA PRO A 49 -13.09 0.74 -17.47
C PRO A 49 -14.03 0.72 -18.69
N VAL A 50 -13.54 1.23 -19.82
CA VAL A 50 -14.26 1.29 -21.10
C VAL A 50 -13.70 0.27 -22.11
N GLY A 51 -14.41 0.01 -23.21
CA GLY A 51 -13.99 -0.99 -24.18
C GLY A 51 -14.22 -2.42 -23.67
N ASP A 52 -13.50 -3.38 -24.23
CA ASP A 52 -13.62 -4.78 -23.82
C ASP A 52 -12.72 -5.07 -22.64
N VAL A 53 -13.29 -5.61 -21.56
CA VAL A 53 -12.60 -5.83 -20.28
C VAL A 53 -12.62 -7.31 -19.95
N ILE A 54 -11.44 -7.93 -19.96
CA ILE A 54 -11.23 -9.28 -19.45
C ILE A 54 -10.97 -9.16 -17.94
N LYS A 55 -11.70 -9.93 -17.15
CA LYS A 55 -11.54 -10.01 -15.69
C LYS A 55 -10.74 -11.24 -15.34
N GLU A 56 -9.87 -11.09 -14.34
CA GLU A 56 -9.08 -12.18 -13.77
C GLU A 56 -9.16 -12.10 -12.25
N ASN A 57 -9.23 -13.26 -11.59
CA ASN A 57 -9.14 -13.36 -10.12
C ASN A 57 -7.67 -13.28 -9.67
N GLY A 58 -7.00 -12.19 -10.02
CA GLY A 58 -5.64 -11.92 -9.59
C GLY A 58 -5.18 -10.54 -10.04
N ARG A 59 -3.89 -10.24 -9.90
CA ARG A 59 -3.32 -8.90 -10.12
C ARG A 59 -2.37 -8.89 -11.33
N PRO A 60 -2.85 -8.60 -12.55
CA PRO A 60 -2.03 -8.62 -13.75
C PRO A 60 -1.00 -7.49 -13.71
N PHE A 61 0.28 -7.86 -13.65
CA PHE A 61 1.41 -6.94 -13.58
C PHE A 61 2.37 -7.13 -14.74
N GLY A 62 2.81 -6.02 -15.34
CA GLY A 62 3.47 -6.05 -16.63
C GLY A 62 2.53 -6.53 -17.75
N LEU A 63 2.93 -6.32 -19.00
CA LEU A 63 2.15 -6.74 -20.15
C LEU A 63 3.08 -6.98 -21.35
N ALA A 64 3.01 -8.16 -21.93
CA ALA A 64 3.68 -8.50 -23.18
C ALA A 64 2.62 -8.88 -24.22
N LEU A 65 2.62 -8.20 -25.37
CA LEU A 65 1.78 -8.55 -26.51
C LEU A 65 2.51 -9.59 -27.37
N ASP A 66 1.83 -10.68 -27.74
CA ASP A 66 2.36 -11.62 -28.73
C ASP A 66 2.54 -10.90 -30.07
N PRO A 67 3.68 -11.08 -30.79
CA PRO A 67 3.88 -10.50 -32.12
C PRO A 67 2.74 -10.73 -33.13
N ASP A 68 1.90 -11.74 -32.94
CA ASP A 68 0.74 -12.00 -33.80
C ASP A 68 -0.49 -11.13 -33.51
N GLY A 69 -0.52 -10.45 -32.34
CA GLY A 69 -1.57 -9.55 -31.85
C GLY A 69 -2.82 -10.22 -31.30
N LYS A 70 -2.88 -11.56 -31.23
CA LYS A 70 -4.07 -12.29 -30.78
C LYS A 70 -4.09 -12.52 -29.28
N THR A 71 -2.92 -12.69 -28.67
CA THR A 71 -2.78 -12.92 -27.23
C THR A 71 -1.85 -11.90 -26.58
N ALA A 72 -2.08 -11.66 -25.30
CA ALA A 72 -1.12 -11.00 -24.44
C ALA A 72 -0.86 -11.85 -23.20
N ALA A 73 0.26 -11.62 -22.53
CA ALA A 73 0.58 -12.24 -21.26
C ALA A 73 0.94 -11.17 -20.22
N SER A 74 0.55 -11.40 -18.98
CA SER A 74 1.01 -10.62 -17.82
C SER A 74 1.63 -11.56 -16.78
N LEU A 75 2.47 -11.00 -15.92
CA LEU A 75 2.75 -11.62 -14.63
C LEU A 75 1.53 -11.46 -13.73
N ASN A 76 1.47 -12.22 -12.65
CA ASN A 76 0.42 -12.09 -11.64
C ASN A 76 1.05 -11.99 -10.24
N THR A 77 0.78 -10.89 -9.52
CA THR A 77 1.35 -10.57 -8.19
C THR A 77 0.49 -11.03 -7.01
N GLY A 78 -0.70 -11.59 -7.23
CA GLY A 78 -1.51 -12.17 -6.17
C GLY A 78 -3.00 -12.21 -6.46
N GLY A 79 -3.81 -12.35 -5.41
CA GLY A 79 -5.23 -12.74 -5.52
C GLY A 79 -5.37 -14.24 -5.77
N ALA A 80 -6.60 -14.73 -6.02
CA ALA A 80 -6.90 -16.16 -6.05
C ALA A 80 -6.43 -16.93 -7.33
N THR A 81 -5.36 -16.47 -7.98
CA THR A 81 -4.80 -17.12 -9.18
C THR A 81 -3.96 -18.35 -8.81
N THR A 82 -3.93 -19.36 -9.68
CA THR A 82 -3.09 -20.55 -9.47
C THR A 82 -1.73 -20.49 -10.19
N GLY A 83 -1.42 -19.40 -10.89
CA GLY A 83 -0.20 -19.28 -11.70
C GLY A 83 0.38 -17.88 -11.76
N ILE A 84 1.71 -17.81 -11.93
CA ILE A 84 2.48 -16.56 -11.98
C ILE A 84 2.41 -15.83 -13.33
N VAL A 85 1.93 -16.51 -14.38
CA VAL A 85 1.73 -15.95 -15.73
C VAL A 85 0.32 -16.26 -16.20
N THR A 86 -0.35 -15.22 -16.68
CA THR A 86 -1.68 -15.34 -17.29
C THR A 86 -1.62 -14.94 -18.73
N VAL A 87 -2.18 -15.78 -19.61
CA VAL A 87 -2.35 -15.51 -21.03
C VAL A 87 -3.80 -15.13 -21.29
N PHE A 88 -3.99 -14.04 -22.01
CA PHE A 88 -5.29 -13.49 -22.40
C PHE A 88 -5.52 -13.67 -23.89
N ASP A 89 -6.67 -14.23 -24.25
CA ASP A 89 -7.19 -14.23 -25.61
C ASP A 89 -7.87 -12.89 -25.87
N LEU A 90 -7.20 -12.00 -26.61
CA LEU A 90 -7.66 -10.65 -26.88
C LEU A 90 -8.72 -10.60 -27.99
N VAL A 91 -8.98 -11.72 -28.68
CA VAL A 91 -10.00 -11.82 -29.73
C VAL A 91 -11.28 -12.46 -29.18
N GLY A 92 -11.12 -13.50 -28.35
CA GLY A 92 -12.21 -14.16 -27.64
C GLY A 92 -12.61 -13.48 -26.33
N HIS A 93 -11.85 -12.47 -25.88
CA HIS A 93 -12.09 -11.68 -24.67
C HIS A 93 -12.19 -12.53 -23.39
N LYS A 94 -11.20 -13.40 -23.17
CA LYS A 94 -11.17 -14.29 -22.00
C LYS A 94 -9.74 -14.59 -21.55
N VAL A 95 -9.60 -15.01 -20.29
CA VAL A 95 -8.39 -15.70 -19.83
C VAL A 95 -8.26 -17.02 -20.62
N LEU A 96 -7.13 -17.20 -21.30
CA LEU A 96 -6.82 -18.39 -22.07
C LEU A 96 -6.15 -19.46 -21.21
N GLN A 97 -5.21 -19.05 -20.37
CA GLN A 97 -4.38 -19.96 -19.57
C GLN A 97 -3.75 -19.24 -18.38
N GLN A 98 -3.64 -19.92 -17.24
CA GLN A 98 -2.78 -19.54 -16.11
C GLN A 98 -1.73 -20.64 -15.89
N VAL A 99 -0.46 -20.29 -15.77
CA VAL A 99 0.66 -21.25 -15.62
C VAL A 99 1.78 -20.73 -14.73
N GLY A 100 2.60 -21.68 -14.26
CA GLY A 100 3.79 -21.39 -13.46
C GLY A 100 3.50 -21.42 -11.95
N SER A 101 4.56 -21.34 -11.16
CA SER A 101 4.51 -21.37 -9.69
C SER A 101 5.66 -20.56 -9.10
N GLY A 102 5.52 -20.12 -7.86
CA GLY A 102 6.52 -19.33 -7.13
C GLY A 102 6.19 -17.83 -7.14
N LYS A 103 7.18 -17.00 -6.84
CA LYS A 103 7.04 -15.53 -6.87
C LYS A 103 7.36 -14.98 -8.25
N ILE A 104 6.80 -13.82 -8.55
CA ILE A 104 7.28 -12.99 -9.65
C ILE A 104 8.30 -11.97 -9.16
N SER A 105 9.07 -11.39 -10.07
CA SER A 105 9.94 -10.24 -9.81
C SER A 105 9.31 -8.95 -10.36
N ASP A 106 10.05 -7.84 -10.36
CA ASP A 106 9.60 -6.47 -10.66
C ASP A 106 9.18 -6.23 -12.14
N GLY A 107 8.24 -7.01 -12.69
CA GLY A 107 7.45 -6.68 -13.89
C GLY A 107 7.99 -7.20 -15.22
N GLY A 108 9.11 -7.92 -15.21
CA GLY A 108 9.77 -8.40 -16.43
C GLY A 108 9.02 -9.50 -17.18
N ILE A 109 8.35 -9.16 -18.26
CA ILE A 109 7.74 -10.13 -19.18
C ILE A 109 7.90 -9.70 -20.64
N VAL A 110 8.33 -10.62 -21.52
CA VAL A 110 8.53 -10.30 -22.95
C VAL A 110 8.46 -11.54 -23.84
N TYR A 111 7.83 -11.42 -25.02
CA TYR A 111 7.88 -12.43 -26.08
C TYR A 111 9.18 -12.32 -26.87
N SER A 112 9.69 -13.46 -27.38
CA SER A 112 10.76 -13.44 -28.37
C SER A 112 10.28 -12.77 -29.67
N PRO A 113 11.18 -12.13 -30.44
CA PRO A 113 10.79 -11.45 -31.68
C PRO A 113 10.11 -12.37 -32.71
N ASP A 114 10.36 -13.68 -32.64
CA ASP A 114 9.73 -14.68 -33.50
C ASP A 114 8.44 -15.30 -32.91
N GLY A 115 8.03 -14.85 -31.72
CA GLY A 115 6.81 -15.28 -31.02
C GLY A 115 6.86 -16.70 -30.45
N LYS A 116 8.00 -17.40 -30.50
CA LYS A 116 8.09 -18.81 -30.08
C LYS A 116 8.36 -19.02 -28.61
N HIS A 117 8.86 -18.00 -27.91
CA HIS A 117 9.16 -18.07 -26.49
C HIS A 117 8.60 -16.88 -25.75
N LEU A 118 8.17 -17.11 -24.51
CA LEU A 118 7.86 -16.06 -23.53
C LEU A 118 8.86 -16.13 -22.40
N TRP A 119 9.38 -14.99 -21.97
CA TRP A 119 10.30 -14.87 -20.85
C TRP A 119 9.62 -14.10 -19.72
N ALA A 120 9.68 -14.64 -18.52
CA ALA A 120 9.09 -14.09 -17.31
C ALA A 120 10.14 -14.01 -16.19
N ALA A 121 10.18 -12.89 -15.47
CA ALA A 121 11.13 -12.62 -14.41
C ALA A 121 10.65 -13.19 -13.05
N GLN A 122 11.57 -13.85 -12.33
CA GLN A 122 11.37 -14.33 -10.96
C GLN A 122 12.57 -13.95 -10.09
N PRO A 123 12.45 -13.93 -8.76
CA PRO A 123 13.60 -13.82 -7.89
C PRO A 123 14.66 -14.90 -8.25
N ALA A 124 15.95 -14.50 -8.32
CA ALA A 124 17.10 -15.30 -8.77
C ALA A 124 17.16 -15.71 -10.26
N GLY A 125 16.18 -15.40 -11.11
CA GLY A 125 16.19 -15.96 -12.46
C GLY A 125 15.09 -15.52 -13.41
N LEU A 126 15.04 -16.17 -14.56
CA LEU A 126 13.95 -16.08 -15.52
C LEU A 126 13.33 -17.46 -15.72
N ILE A 127 12.05 -17.51 -16.07
CA ILE A 127 11.44 -18.69 -16.69
C ILE A 127 11.20 -18.38 -18.16
N ARG A 128 11.65 -19.29 -19.02
CA ARG A 128 11.31 -19.31 -20.44
C ARG A 128 10.26 -20.36 -20.72
N TYR A 129 9.18 -19.99 -21.38
CA TYR A 129 8.15 -20.90 -21.89
C TYR A 129 8.25 -21.03 -23.41
N ASP A 130 7.82 -22.18 -23.93
CA ASP A 130 7.53 -22.35 -25.36
C ASP A 130 6.09 -21.89 -25.63
N VAL A 131 5.89 -21.13 -26.72
CA VAL A 131 4.59 -20.57 -27.14
C VAL A 131 4.04 -21.41 -28.29
N ALA A 132 2.84 -21.95 -28.11
CA ALA A 132 2.12 -22.71 -29.13
C ALA A 132 1.39 -21.77 -30.11
N ALA A 133 0.93 -22.32 -31.24
CA ALA A 133 0.25 -21.53 -32.28
C ALA A 133 -1.08 -20.91 -31.83
N ASP A 134 -1.67 -21.39 -30.73
CA ASP A 134 -2.86 -20.82 -30.10
C ASP A 134 -2.55 -19.84 -28.96
N GLY A 135 -1.27 -19.55 -28.71
CA GLY A 135 -0.77 -18.67 -27.66
C GLY A 135 -0.55 -19.36 -26.31
N THR A 136 -0.88 -20.65 -26.17
CA THR A 136 -0.65 -21.37 -24.91
C THR A 136 0.83 -21.62 -24.63
N LEU A 137 1.19 -21.59 -23.35
CA LEU A 137 2.54 -21.74 -22.83
C LEU A 137 2.80 -23.16 -22.31
N SER A 138 4.01 -23.66 -22.54
CA SER A 138 4.44 -24.98 -22.10
C SER A 138 5.96 -25.04 -21.88
N HIS A 139 6.45 -26.18 -21.39
CA HIS A 139 7.89 -26.49 -21.26
C HIS A 139 8.73 -25.40 -20.54
N PRO A 140 8.42 -25.06 -19.28
CA PRO A 140 9.16 -24.04 -18.55
C PRO A 140 10.64 -24.44 -18.38
N VAL A 141 11.54 -23.50 -18.68
CA VAL A 141 12.99 -23.63 -18.47
C VAL A 141 13.46 -22.50 -17.57
N THR A 142 14.01 -22.85 -16.41
CA THR A 142 14.61 -21.88 -15.49
C THR A 142 16.00 -21.47 -15.96
N VAL A 143 16.21 -20.17 -16.08
CA VAL A 143 17.50 -19.54 -16.37
C VAL A 143 17.96 -18.80 -15.12
N ARG A 144 19.06 -19.27 -14.52
CA ARG A 144 19.60 -18.67 -13.29
C ARG A 144 20.36 -17.38 -13.62
N LEU A 145 20.10 -16.35 -12.82
CA LEU A 145 20.83 -15.09 -12.87
C LEU A 145 21.77 -15.02 -11.65
N PRO A 146 23.03 -14.59 -11.84
CA PRO A 146 23.94 -14.37 -10.72
C PRO A 146 23.48 -13.14 -9.94
N GLY A 147 23.51 -13.22 -8.61
CA GLY A 147 23.32 -12.05 -7.73
C GLY A 147 24.65 -11.50 -7.23
N ALA A 148 24.64 -10.27 -6.71
CA ALA A 148 25.82 -9.59 -6.18
C ALA A 148 25.99 -9.76 -4.66
N GLY A 149 27.23 -9.95 -4.20
CA GLY A 149 27.57 -9.86 -2.77
C GLY A 149 26.89 -10.89 -1.85
N GLY A 150 26.46 -12.03 -2.40
CA GLY A 150 25.70 -13.05 -1.68
C GLY A 150 24.19 -12.81 -1.59
N ARG A 151 23.70 -11.71 -2.18
CA ARG A 151 22.28 -11.40 -2.30
C ARG A 151 21.67 -12.09 -3.52
N GLN A 152 20.35 -12.23 -3.49
CA GLN A 152 19.60 -12.78 -4.62
C GLN A 152 19.53 -11.75 -5.76
N ALA A 153 19.61 -12.21 -7.01
CA ALA A 153 19.34 -11.35 -8.16
C ALA A 153 17.85 -10.99 -8.21
N VAL A 154 17.55 -9.73 -8.48
CA VAL A 154 16.18 -9.22 -8.65
C VAL A 154 16.05 -8.69 -10.07
N PRO A 155 15.59 -9.52 -11.03
CA PRO A 155 15.37 -9.09 -12.41
C PRO A 155 14.11 -8.23 -12.52
N ALA A 156 14.17 -7.15 -13.30
CA ALA A 156 13.01 -6.32 -13.60
C ALA A 156 12.74 -6.36 -15.12
N GLY A 157 12.78 -5.24 -15.81
CA GLY A 157 12.55 -5.11 -17.24
C GLY A 157 13.42 -5.99 -18.14
N LEU A 158 12.80 -6.44 -19.24
CA LEU A 158 13.36 -7.33 -20.24
C LEU A 158 13.25 -6.71 -21.64
N ALA A 159 14.30 -6.85 -22.47
CA ALA A 159 14.23 -6.47 -23.88
C ALA A 159 15.19 -7.31 -24.73
N PHE A 160 14.80 -7.64 -25.96
CA PHE A 160 15.71 -8.29 -26.90
C PHE A 160 16.66 -7.28 -27.55
N ALA A 161 17.94 -7.66 -27.66
CA ALA A 161 18.89 -6.95 -28.49
C ALA A 161 18.56 -7.16 -29.99
N PRO A 162 19.11 -6.34 -30.91
CA PRO A 162 18.76 -6.40 -32.32
C PRO A 162 19.18 -7.71 -33.03
N ASN A 163 20.06 -8.51 -32.42
CA ASN A 163 20.45 -9.81 -32.95
C ASN A 163 19.37 -10.91 -32.74
N GLY A 164 18.35 -10.65 -31.89
CA GLY A 164 17.26 -11.57 -31.60
C GLY A 164 17.63 -12.77 -30.72
N THR A 165 18.88 -12.90 -30.28
CA THR A 165 19.37 -14.01 -29.46
C THR A 165 19.91 -13.58 -28.11
N ASP A 166 20.18 -12.28 -27.91
CA ASP A 166 20.55 -11.75 -26.61
C ASP A 166 19.32 -11.10 -25.97
N LEU A 167 18.95 -11.62 -24.80
CA LEU A 167 17.95 -11.02 -23.93
C LEU A 167 18.66 -10.14 -22.89
N LEU A 168 18.31 -8.86 -22.88
CA LEU A 168 18.78 -7.89 -21.91
C LEU A 168 17.86 -7.91 -20.68
N VAL A 169 18.45 -7.88 -19.50
CA VAL A 169 17.75 -8.01 -18.21
C VAL A 169 18.26 -6.95 -17.25
N THR A 170 17.41 -6.06 -16.75
CA THR A 170 17.81 -5.15 -15.67
C THR A 170 17.88 -5.92 -14.35
N LEU A 171 18.99 -5.81 -13.64
CA LEU A 171 19.22 -6.49 -12.36
C LEU A 171 19.25 -5.44 -11.24
N SER A 172 18.09 -5.20 -10.64
CA SER A 172 17.85 -4.08 -9.72
C SER A 172 18.70 -4.17 -8.44
N ALA A 173 18.92 -5.39 -7.94
CA ALA A 173 19.79 -5.67 -6.80
C ALA A 173 21.30 -5.49 -7.09
N ASP A 174 21.70 -5.64 -8.35
CA ASP A 174 23.12 -5.66 -8.75
C ASP A 174 23.58 -4.32 -9.32
N ASN A 175 22.64 -3.43 -9.66
CA ASN A 175 22.91 -2.17 -10.39
C ASN A 175 23.58 -2.44 -11.76
N THR A 176 23.11 -3.49 -12.46
CA THR A 176 23.65 -3.90 -13.76
C THR A 176 22.55 -4.20 -14.80
N LEU A 177 22.93 -4.13 -16.08
CA LEU A 177 22.21 -4.73 -17.19
C LEU A 177 22.88 -6.06 -17.55
N GLY A 178 22.18 -7.17 -17.29
CA GLY A 178 22.57 -8.51 -17.70
C GLY A 178 22.29 -8.78 -19.17
N VAL A 179 23.12 -9.62 -19.81
CA VAL A 179 22.94 -10.13 -21.16
C VAL A 179 22.87 -11.64 -21.09
N VAL A 180 21.72 -12.21 -21.50
CA VAL A 180 21.45 -13.64 -21.53
C VAL A 180 21.44 -14.11 -22.98
N ASP A 181 22.31 -15.07 -23.30
CA ASP A 181 22.23 -15.78 -24.58
C ASP A 181 21.07 -16.78 -24.51
N THR A 182 20.03 -16.57 -25.33
CA THR A 182 18.81 -17.38 -25.33
C THR A 182 18.98 -18.74 -26.00
N THR A 183 20.11 -18.98 -26.67
CA THR A 183 20.43 -20.29 -27.28
C THR A 183 21.06 -21.24 -26.26
N THR A 184 21.85 -20.69 -25.33
CA THR A 184 22.51 -21.44 -24.27
C THR A 184 21.82 -21.30 -22.91
N ASN A 185 20.91 -20.33 -22.76
CA ASN A 185 20.28 -19.94 -21.51
C ASN A 185 21.31 -19.59 -20.42
N THR A 186 22.32 -18.81 -20.79
CA THR A 186 23.39 -18.40 -19.88
C THR A 186 23.63 -16.90 -19.91
N VAL A 187 23.99 -16.33 -18.75
CA VAL A 187 24.42 -14.93 -18.65
C VAL A 187 25.82 -14.83 -19.24
N THR A 188 25.97 -14.07 -20.32
CA THR A 188 27.25 -13.84 -21.01
C THR A 188 27.95 -12.58 -20.55
N ARG A 189 27.19 -11.61 -20.01
CA ARG A 189 27.72 -10.33 -19.54
C ARG A 189 26.83 -9.68 -18.48
N GLN A 190 27.44 -8.90 -17.60
CA GLN A 190 26.77 -7.87 -16.79
C GLN A 190 27.46 -6.53 -17.03
N ILE A 191 26.67 -5.48 -17.24
CA ILE A 191 27.15 -4.13 -17.57
C ILE A 191 26.69 -3.20 -16.46
N ALA A 192 27.61 -2.53 -15.76
CA ALA A 192 27.25 -1.58 -14.71
C ALA A 192 26.39 -0.43 -15.26
N VAL A 193 25.30 -0.12 -14.56
CA VAL A 193 24.40 1.00 -14.86
C VAL A 193 24.16 1.87 -13.63
N GLY A 194 23.11 2.69 -13.61
CA GLY A 194 22.73 3.44 -12.41
C GLY A 194 22.12 2.56 -11.33
N ASN A 195 21.68 3.19 -10.24
CA ASN A 195 21.14 2.48 -9.09
C ASN A 195 19.70 2.01 -9.37
N VAL A 196 19.43 0.75 -9.02
CA VAL A 196 18.09 0.13 -9.08
C VAL A 196 17.50 0.21 -10.51
N PRO A 197 18.16 -0.40 -11.50
CA PRO A 197 17.64 -0.41 -12.87
C PRO A 197 16.30 -1.14 -12.96
N ASN A 198 15.31 -0.54 -13.62
CA ASN A 198 13.92 -1.02 -13.66
C ASN A 198 13.45 -1.43 -15.07
N SER A 199 13.57 -0.56 -16.07
CA SER A 199 13.13 -0.85 -17.45
C SER A 199 14.28 -0.72 -18.43
N VAL A 200 14.20 -1.44 -19.55
CA VAL A 200 15.17 -1.37 -20.65
C VAL A 200 14.45 -1.34 -22.00
N VAL A 201 14.90 -0.45 -22.89
CA VAL A 201 14.50 -0.45 -24.31
C VAL A 201 15.72 -0.35 -25.21
N VAL A 202 15.59 -0.88 -26.42
CA VAL A 202 16.68 -0.91 -27.40
C VAL A 202 16.32 -0.09 -28.62
N THR A 203 17.21 0.83 -29.03
CA THR A 203 17.09 1.56 -30.29
C THR A 203 18.48 1.95 -30.80
N ASP A 204 18.64 2.02 -32.13
CA ASP A 204 19.90 2.41 -32.80
C ASP A 204 21.16 1.65 -32.29
N GLY A 205 21.01 0.36 -31.97
CA GLY A 205 22.12 -0.49 -31.47
C GLY A 205 22.55 -0.21 -30.03
N LYS A 206 21.77 0.58 -29.29
CA LYS A 206 22.00 0.92 -27.89
C LYS A 206 20.84 0.45 -27.02
N ALA A 207 21.14 0.14 -25.77
CA ALA A 207 20.15 -0.05 -24.73
C ALA A 207 20.05 1.20 -23.87
N TYR A 208 18.83 1.60 -23.53
CA TYR A 208 18.54 2.65 -22.56
C TYR A 208 17.89 2.02 -21.35
N VAL A 209 18.39 2.32 -20.16
CA VAL A 209 17.98 1.70 -18.90
C VAL A 209 17.53 2.76 -17.91
N SER A 210 16.31 2.66 -17.39
CA SER A 210 15.81 3.55 -16.33
C SER A 210 16.37 3.08 -15.00
N ASN A 211 16.83 4.01 -14.16
CA ASN A 211 17.43 3.74 -12.86
C ASN A 211 16.60 4.44 -11.77
N GLN A 212 15.73 3.70 -11.08
CA GLN A 212 14.79 4.24 -10.09
C GLN A 212 15.52 4.93 -8.93
N GLY A 213 16.59 4.31 -8.40
CA GLY A 213 17.45 4.88 -7.37
C GLY A 213 18.47 5.91 -7.89
N GLY A 214 18.39 6.26 -9.17
CA GLY A 214 19.15 7.33 -9.78
C GLY A 214 20.63 7.02 -10.00
N ARG A 215 21.49 7.98 -9.65
CA ARG A 215 22.94 7.85 -9.86
C ARG A 215 23.60 7.15 -8.68
N PRO A 216 24.74 6.46 -8.89
CA PRO A 216 25.58 6.03 -7.78
C PRO A 216 25.98 7.20 -6.88
N ALA A 217 26.01 6.93 -5.57
CA ALA A 217 26.44 7.87 -4.55
C ALA A 217 27.92 8.25 -4.72
N ARG A 218 28.26 9.48 -4.33
CA ARG A 218 29.60 10.08 -4.34
C ARG A 218 30.00 10.43 -2.91
N PRO A 219 31.30 10.58 -2.62
CA PRO A 219 31.75 11.04 -1.32
C PRO A 219 31.08 12.36 -0.92
N GLY A 220 30.40 12.37 0.23
CA GLY A 220 29.67 13.53 0.75
C GLY A 220 28.17 13.55 0.43
N ASP A 221 27.68 12.63 -0.41
CA ASP A 221 26.24 12.42 -0.55
C ASP A 221 25.68 11.84 0.76
N ARG A 222 24.45 12.24 1.08
CA ARG A 222 23.62 11.53 2.06
C ARG A 222 22.89 10.41 1.35
N THR A 223 22.75 9.27 2.04
CA THR A 223 22.16 8.08 1.45
C THR A 223 21.30 7.31 2.45
N GLY A 224 20.23 6.69 1.97
CA GLY A 224 19.57 5.55 2.60
C GLY A 224 20.03 4.24 1.95
N ASP A 225 19.97 3.12 2.67
CA ASP A 225 20.25 1.80 2.10
C ASP A 225 18.99 1.25 1.48
N SER A 226 19.10 0.73 0.26
CA SER A 226 18.03 -0.03 -0.39
C SER A 226 18.64 -1.32 -0.89
N TYR A 227 18.42 -2.41 -0.16
CA TYR A 227 18.95 -3.75 -0.45
C TYR A 227 20.46 -3.78 -0.75
N GLY A 228 21.25 -3.09 0.07
CA GLY A 228 22.70 -2.96 -0.06
C GLY A 228 23.17 -1.93 -1.10
N THR A 229 22.26 -1.11 -1.65
CA THR A 229 22.57 0.01 -2.54
C THR A 229 22.37 1.33 -1.81
N ALA A 230 23.41 2.15 -1.74
CA ALA A 230 23.32 3.49 -1.19
C ALA A 230 22.60 4.43 -2.18
N VAL A 231 21.31 4.67 -1.94
CA VAL A 231 20.45 5.57 -2.73
C VAL A 231 20.65 6.99 -2.22
N VAL A 232 20.84 7.96 -3.12
CA VAL A 232 21.04 9.36 -2.74
C VAL A 232 19.71 9.98 -2.33
N THR A 233 19.64 10.49 -1.10
CA THR A 233 18.42 11.02 -0.48
C THR A 233 18.57 12.48 -0.09
N ASP A 234 17.45 13.17 0.13
CA ASP A 234 17.42 14.52 0.69
C ASP A 234 17.53 14.50 2.24
N ASN A 235 17.92 15.64 2.81
CA ASN A 235 18.65 15.68 4.09
C ASN A 235 17.82 15.45 5.37
N ASP A 236 16.50 15.31 5.30
CA ASP A 236 15.67 15.18 6.51
C ASP A 236 14.55 14.14 6.43
N ASP A 237 14.03 13.80 5.26
CA ASP A 237 12.80 13.00 5.07
C ASP A 237 13.05 11.60 4.48
N ALA A 238 14.32 11.24 4.24
CA ALA A 238 14.78 9.98 3.61
C ALA A 238 14.36 9.78 2.14
N ILE A 239 13.68 10.75 1.53
CA ILE A 239 13.17 10.66 0.16
C ILE A 239 14.31 10.68 -0.88
N PRO A 240 14.25 9.89 -1.97
CA PRO A 240 15.25 9.89 -3.04
C PRO A 240 15.33 11.23 -3.76
N SER A 241 16.54 11.68 -4.09
CA SER A 241 16.76 13.00 -4.71
C SER A 241 17.31 12.94 -6.15
N THR A 242 17.49 11.74 -6.69
CA THR A 242 18.01 11.55 -8.06
C THR A 242 17.29 10.45 -8.82
N GLY A 243 16.99 10.71 -10.11
CA GLY A 243 16.60 9.69 -11.08
C GLY A 243 17.40 9.85 -12.38
N THR A 244 17.73 8.73 -13.03
CA THR A 244 18.58 8.73 -14.24
C THR A 244 18.18 7.69 -15.26
N VAL A 245 18.61 7.91 -16.52
CA VAL A 245 18.63 6.89 -17.57
C VAL A 245 20.07 6.64 -18.01
N SER A 246 20.48 5.37 -18.04
CA SER A 246 21.77 4.94 -18.58
C SER A 246 21.66 4.62 -20.07
N GLU A 247 22.65 5.04 -20.86
CA GLU A 247 22.83 4.63 -22.26
C GLU A 247 23.97 3.64 -22.35
N VAL A 248 23.69 2.44 -22.85
CA VAL A 248 24.64 1.35 -23.02
C VAL A 248 24.84 1.10 -24.50
N ASP A 249 26.09 1.17 -24.95
CA ASP A 249 26.47 0.75 -26.29
C ASP A 249 26.62 -0.77 -26.31
N LEU A 250 25.78 -1.48 -27.06
CA LEU A 250 25.73 -2.95 -27.02
C LEU A 250 26.97 -3.59 -27.66
N ALA A 251 27.61 -2.92 -28.62
CA ALA A 251 28.81 -3.43 -29.28
C ALA A 251 30.02 -3.46 -28.34
N SER A 252 30.28 -2.37 -27.61
CA SER A 252 31.31 -2.33 -26.58
C SER A 252 30.85 -2.96 -25.26
N GLY A 253 29.54 -3.02 -25.02
CA GLY A 253 28.82 -3.36 -23.79
C GLY A 253 29.25 -2.52 -22.58
N GLN A 254 29.44 -1.22 -22.82
CA GLN A 254 29.76 -0.26 -21.78
C GLN A 254 28.62 0.76 -21.67
N GLN A 255 28.37 1.22 -20.44
CA GLN A 255 27.60 2.45 -20.27
C GLN A 255 28.42 3.62 -20.84
N VAL A 256 27.88 4.28 -21.85
CA VAL A 256 28.53 5.41 -22.54
C VAL A 256 27.97 6.76 -22.11
N ARG A 257 26.81 6.80 -21.45
CA ARG A 257 26.19 8.04 -20.96
C ARG A 257 25.21 7.80 -19.80
N THR A 258 24.97 8.87 -19.06
CA THR A 258 23.88 8.98 -18.09
C THR A 258 23.12 10.27 -18.35
N PHE A 259 21.79 10.19 -18.40
CA PHE A 259 20.88 11.32 -18.49
C PHE A 259 20.22 11.55 -17.13
N LYS A 260 20.21 12.79 -16.64
CA LYS A 260 19.41 13.16 -15.48
C LYS A 260 17.96 13.34 -15.93
N VAL A 261 17.03 12.68 -15.25
CA VAL A 261 15.58 12.80 -15.46
C VAL A 261 14.91 13.07 -14.11
N GLY A 262 13.58 12.91 -14.02
CA GLY A 262 12.86 13.03 -12.76
C GLY A 262 13.03 11.81 -11.86
N LEU A 263 12.43 11.84 -10.68
CA LEU A 263 12.47 10.77 -9.67
C LEU A 263 11.70 9.52 -10.13
N GLU A 264 12.19 8.36 -9.69
CA GLU A 264 11.69 7.03 -10.06
C GLU A 264 11.36 6.87 -11.55
N PRO A 265 12.36 6.99 -12.45
CA PRO A 265 12.12 6.68 -13.85
C PRO A 265 11.72 5.20 -13.99
N SER A 266 10.50 4.96 -14.46
CA SER A 266 9.86 3.63 -14.45
C SER A 266 9.80 3.03 -15.85
N ALA A 267 8.90 3.52 -16.72
CA ALA A 267 8.74 3.05 -18.08
C ALA A 267 9.56 3.84 -19.10
N LEU A 268 9.97 3.14 -20.15
CA LEU A 268 10.71 3.66 -21.29
C LEU A 268 9.99 3.33 -22.60
N LEU A 269 9.95 4.27 -23.54
CA LEU A 269 9.44 4.04 -24.89
C LEU A 269 10.33 4.72 -25.94
N ALA A 270 10.78 3.95 -26.93
CA ALA A 270 11.50 4.50 -28.08
C ALA A 270 10.51 4.90 -29.20
N VAL A 271 10.47 6.19 -29.53
CA VAL A 271 9.63 6.77 -30.59
C VAL A 271 10.53 7.44 -31.63
N GLY A 272 10.88 6.70 -32.68
CA GLY A 272 11.86 7.14 -33.67
C GLY A 272 13.21 7.45 -33.03
N ARG A 273 13.64 8.73 -33.08
CA ARG A 273 14.90 9.22 -32.45
C ARG A 273 14.70 9.82 -31.06
N THR A 274 13.57 9.54 -30.43
CA THR A 274 13.26 10.04 -29.09
C THR A 274 13.05 8.87 -28.15
N LEU A 275 13.65 8.94 -26.97
CA LEU A 275 13.30 8.10 -25.84
C LEU A 275 12.35 8.90 -24.93
N VAL A 276 11.21 8.32 -24.58
CA VAL A 276 10.24 8.87 -23.63
C VAL A 276 10.36 8.11 -22.32
N VAL A 277 10.34 8.83 -21.20
CA VAL A 277 10.62 8.30 -19.85
C VAL A 277 9.56 8.81 -18.89
N THR A 278 8.79 7.92 -18.28
CA THR A 278 7.94 8.31 -17.13
C THR A 278 8.81 8.45 -15.89
N ASN A 279 8.57 9.49 -15.09
CA ASN A 279 9.23 9.72 -13.80
C ASN A 279 8.11 9.70 -12.77
N THR A 280 7.89 8.53 -12.17
CA THR A 280 6.64 8.24 -11.45
C THR A 280 6.47 9.14 -10.25
N ASP A 281 7.54 9.28 -9.45
CA ASP A 281 7.51 10.05 -8.20
C ASP A 281 7.70 11.56 -8.41
N ASP A 282 7.85 11.99 -9.67
CA ASP A 282 7.86 13.40 -10.07
C ASP A 282 6.59 13.81 -10.84
N ASP A 283 5.63 12.90 -11.04
CA ASP A 283 4.41 13.14 -11.83
C ASP A 283 4.71 13.74 -13.21
N SER A 284 5.78 13.27 -13.86
CA SER A 284 6.27 13.88 -15.09
C SER A 284 6.75 12.88 -16.13
N VAL A 285 6.81 13.32 -17.38
CA VAL A 285 7.38 12.56 -18.50
C VAL A 285 8.53 13.38 -19.10
N THR A 286 9.67 12.72 -19.32
CA THR A 286 10.88 13.32 -19.89
C THR A 286 11.19 12.69 -21.24
N SER A 287 11.48 13.52 -22.23
CA SER A 287 11.95 13.08 -23.56
C SER A 287 13.45 13.27 -23.70
N ILE A 288 14.15 12.36 -24.38
CA ILE A 288 15.58 12.41 -24.68
C ILE A 288 15.76 12.22 -26.18
N ASP A 289 16.46 13.15 -26.86
CA ASP A 289 16.87 12.98 -28.26
C ASP A 289 18.08 12.04 -28.30
N THR A 290 17.89 10.83 -28.82
CA THR A 290 18.91 9.78 -28.86
C THR A 290 20.03 10.07 -29.86
N ALA A 291 19.72 10.84 -30.91
CA ALA A 291 20.69 11.21 -31.94
C ALA A 291 21.60 12.37 -31.48
N LYS A 292 21.02 13.39 -30.85
CA LYS A 292 21.78 14.51 -30.25
C LYS A 292 22.35 14.15 -28.88
N GLN A 293 21.87 13.08 -28.26
CA GLN A 293 22.27 12.61 -26.95
C GLN A 293 22.06 13.69 -25.88
N GLN A 294 20.86 14.29 -25.89
CA GLN A 294 20.47 15.41 -25.03
C GLN A 294 19.07 15.19 -24.45
N VAL A 295 18.91 15.54 -23.18
CA VAL A 295 17.58 15.65 -22.57
C VAL A 295 16.81 16.78 -23.25
N GLY A 296 15.61 16.48 -23.68
CA GLY A 296 14.65 17.39 -24.29
C GLY A 296 13.72 18.00 -23.25
N ARG A 297 12.42 17.92 -23.49
CA ARG A 297 11.38 18.43 -22.59
C ARG A 297 11.08 17.45 -21.47
N THR A 298 10.82 18.00 -20.29
CA THR A 298 10.07 17.35 -19.23
C THR A 298 8.74 18.08 -19.08
N PHE A 299 7.63 17.34 -19.06
CA PHE A 299 6.28 17.89 -18.89
C PHE A 299 5.54 17.15 -17.77
N ALA A 300 4.63 17.85 -17.10
CA ALA A 300 3.80 17.26 -16.05
C ALA A 300 2.75 16.32 -16.65
N ALA A 301 2.55 15.19 -15.99
CA ALA A 301 1.56 14.17 -16.33
C ALA A 301 0.29 14.24 -15.46
N ASN A 302 0.31 15.05 -14.39
CA ASN A 302 -0.81 15.19 -13.46
C ASN A 302 -1.98 16.02 -14.07
N PRO A 303 -3.16 15.42 -14.29
CA PRO A 303 -4.32 16.10 -14.87
C PRO A 303 -5.23 16.77 -13.84
N ALA A 304 -5.05 16.49 -12.54
CA ALA A 304 -5.91 16.97 -11.46
C ALA A 304 -5.70 18.47 -11.19
N PRO A 305 -6.69 19.36 -11.41
CA PRO A 305 -6.46 20.79 -11.37
C PRO A 305 -6.09 21.32 -9.98
N GLY A 306 -4.81 21.66 -9.79
CA GLY A 306 -4.33 22.27 -8.54
C GLY A 306 -3.89 21.26 -7.49
N ALA A 307 -3.90 19.96 -7.81
CA ALA A 307 -3.19 18.96 -7.02
C ALA A 307 -1.67 19.18 -7.13
N PRO A 308 -0.90 19.01 -6.04
CA PRO A 308 0.54 19.17 -6.05
C PRO A 308 1.29 17.94 -6.61
N TYR A 309 0.74 16.73 -6.43
CA TYR A 309 1.37 15.45 -6.69
C TYR A 309 0.35 14.30 -6.56
N GLY A 310 0.59 13.17 -7.24
CA GLY A 310 -0.01 11.86 -6.98
C GLY A 310 -0.66 11.16 -8.17
N ALA A 311 -0.32 11.51 -9.43
CA ALA A 311 -0.86 10.87 -10.63
C ALA A 311 -0.14 9.55 -11.01
N GLN A 312 1.15 9.45 -10.71
CA GLN A 312 2.01 8.26 -10.93
C GLN A 312 2.05 7.77 -12.38
N PRO A 313 2.66 8.51 -13.31
CA PRO A 313 2.91 8.00 -14.66
C PRO A 313 3.85 6.79 -14.62
N ASN A 314 3.43 5.62 -15.12
CA ASN A 314 4.19 4.37 -14.94
C ASN A 314 4.22 3.43 -16.15
N GLY A 315 3.60 3.81 -17.27
CA GLY A 315 3.53 3.01 -18.49
C GLY A 315 3.33 3.89 -19.72
N LEU A 316 3.82 3.43 -20.87
CA LEU A 316 3.90 4.19 -22.12
C LEU A 316 3.54 3.32 -23.32
N ALA A 317 2.74 3.86 -24.23
CA ALA A 317 2.54 3.33 -25.57
C ALA A 317 2.25 4.48 -26.55
N MET A 318 2.46 4.27 -27.84
CA MET A 318 1.81 5.12 -28.84
C MET A 318 0.38 4.58 -29.05
N LEU A 319 -0.58 5.49 -29.19
CA LEU A 319 -1.94 5.16 -29.61
C LEU A 319 -2.07 5.18 -31.13
N ASP A 320 -1.26 6.04 -31.76
CA ASP A 320 -0.96 6.11 -33.18
C ASP A 320 0.35 6.89 -33.38
N ALA A 321 0.73 7.16 -34.63
CA ALA A 321 1.98 7.87 -34.97
C ALA A 321 2.15 9.28 -34.35
N THR A 322 1.10 9.87 -33.78
CA THR A 322 1.07 11.24 -33.27
C THR A 322 0.52 11.38 -31.85
N HIS A 323 0.05 10.30 -31.22
CA HIS A 323 -0.55 10.36 -29.89
C HIS A 323 0.17 9.44 -28.91
N LEU A 324 0.76 10.02 -27.88
CA LEU A 324 1.38 9.29 -26.77
C LEU A 324 0.32 8.99 -25.71
N ALA A 325 0.20 7.72 -25.35
CA ALA A 325 -0.56 7.22 -24.22
C ALA A 325 0.35 7.03 -23.00
N VAL A 326 -0.06 7.54 -21.85
CA VAL A 326 0.66 7.45 -20.57
C VAL A 326 -0.31 6.91 -19.52
N SER A 327 -0.04 5.74 -18.93
CA SER A 327 -0.84 5.26 -17.81
C SER A 327 -0.53 6.08 -16.57
N LEU A 328 -1.57 6.45 -15.84
CA LEU A 328 -1.52 7.20 -14.59
C LEU A 328 -2.08 6.28 -13.50
N GLY A 329 -1.18 5.62 -12.76
CA GLY A 329 -1.51 4.53 -11.84
C GLY A 329 -2.58 4.95 -10.84
N ARG A 330 -2.36 6.04 -10.10
CA ARG A 330 -3.30 6.48 -9.06
C ARG A 330 -4.51 7.25 -9.56
N ASP A 331 -4.55 7.58 -10.85
CA ASP A 331 -5.70 8.27 -11.47
C ASP A 331 -6.70 7.27 -12.09
N ASN A 332 -6.33 5.99 -12.17
CA ASN A 332 -7.10 4.93 -12.81
C ASN A 332 -7.47 5.30 -14.25
N ALA A 333 -6.47 5.83 -14.99
CA ALA A 333 -6.65 6.34 -16.33
C ALA A 333 -5.39 6.23 -17.21
N VAL A 334 -5.61 6.34 -18.52
CA VAL A 334 -4.55 6.62 -19.50
C VAL A 334 -4.72 8.04 -20.00
N ALA A 335 -3.69 8.87 -19.83
CA ALA A 335 -3.62 10.21 -20.40
C ALA A 335 -3.09 10.18 -21.84
N VAL A 336 -3.71 10.96 -22.71
CA VAL A 336 -3.36 11.05 -24.12
C VAL A 336 -2.83 12.43 -24.46
N TYR A 337 -1.69 12.48 -25.15
CA TYR A 337 -1.02 13.70 -25.57
C TYR A 337 -0.71 13.68 -27.07
N GLN A 338 -0.98 14.77 -27.79
CA GLN A 338 -0.36 14.98 -29.10
C GLN A 338 1.15 15.07 -28.92
N TYR A 339 1.88 14.16 -29.56
CA TYR A 339 3.31 14.00 -29.41
C TYR A 339 4.00 14.02 -30.76
N LYS A 340 5.20 14.62 -30.82
CA LYS A 340 5.91 14.84 -32.08
C LYS A 340 7.38 14.50 -32.00
N ASP A 341 8.08 15.09 -31.05
CA ASP A 341 9.53 14.97 -30.90
C ASP A 341 9.96 15.34 -29.48
N ALA A 342 11.25 15.15 -29.18
CA ALA A 342 11.81 15.38 -27.85
C ALA A 342 11.71 16.82 -27.33
N TYR A 343 11.48 17.83 -28.18
CA TYR A 343 11.61 19.25 -27.82
C TYR A 343 10.29 20.02 -27.85
N THR A 344 9.29 19.50 -28.57
CA THR A 344 7.96 20.09 -28.69
C THR A 344 7.14 19.77 -27.44
N GLN A 345 6.49 20.78 -26.87
CA GLN A 345 5.57 20.60 -25.73
C GLN A 345 4.38 19.74 -26.17
N PRO A 346 4.15 18.56 -25.56
CA PRO A 346 2.99 17.75 -25.88
C PRO A 346 1.70 18.45 -25.45
N ALA A 347 0.66 18.34 -26.27
CA ALA A 347 -0.65 18.91 -25.98
C ALA A 347 -1.55 17.82 -25.39
N PHE A 348 -1.97 17.99 -24.13
CA PHE A 348 -2.90 17.09 -23.47
C PHE A 348 -4.28 17.11 -24.16
N GLU A 349 -4.80 15.93 -24.52
CA GLU A 349 -6.08 15.78 -25.20
C GLU A 349 -7.21 15.28 -24.29
N GLY A 350 -6.88 14.42 -23.33
CA GLY A 350 -7.86 13.85 -22.41
C GLY A 350 -7.38 12.57 -21.73
N LEU A 351 -8.35 11.85 -21.17
CA LEU A 351 -8.14 10.67 -20.31
C LEU A 351 -9.08 9.56 -20.76
N ILE A 352 -8.58 8.32 -20.78
CA ILE A 352 -9.34 7.09 -20.98
C ILE A 352 -9.47 6.39 -19.63
N PRO A 353 -10.67 6.09 -19.11
CA PRO A 353 -10.85 5.41 -17.83
C PRO A 353 -10.43 3.94 -17.90
N THR A 354 -9.79 3.46 -16.85
CA THR A 354 -9.30 2.08 -16.73
C THR A 354 -9.81 1.40 -15.45
N GLY A 355 -9.34 0.18 -15.20
CA GLY A 355 -9.33 -0.39 -13.85
C GLY A 355 -8.35 0.36 -12.94
N SER A 356 -8.37 0.04 -11.66
CA SER A 356 -7.51 0.54 -10.61
C SER A 356 -6.06 0.20 -10.88
N PHE A 357 -5.19 1.20 -10.79
CA PHE A 357 -3.75 1.07 -10.97
C PHE A 357 -3.34 0.47 -12.33
N PRO A 358 -3.58 1.15 -13.47
CA PRO A 358 -3.02 0.74 -14.76
C PRO A 358 -1.49 0.79 -14.73
N THR A 359 -0.85 -0.26 -15.22
CA THR A 359 0.63 -0.38 -15.25
C THR A 359 1.13 -0.70 -16.66
N GLY A 360 0.66 -1.80 -17.25
CA GLY A 360 1.09 -2.25 -18.58
C GLY A 360 0.30 -1.60 -19.70
N LEU A 361 0.99 -0.97 -20.66
CA LEU A 361 0.42 -0.49 -21.92
C LEU A 361 1.09 -1.17 -23.10
N ALA A 362 0.29 -1.61 -24.07
CA ALA A 362 0.79 -2.13 -25.34
C ALA A 362 -0.06 -1.62 -26.53
N GLU A 363 0.62 -1.19 -27.58
CA GLU A 363 0.00 -0.87 -28.86
C GLU A 363 -0.20 -2.16 -29.66
N ASP A 364 -1.44 -2.42 -30.08
CA ASP A 364 -1.76 -3.45 -31.06
C ASP A 364 -1.98 -2.77 -32.41
N ASP A 365 -0.87 -2.54 -33.13
CA ASP A 365 -0.83 -1.92 -34.46
C ASP A 365 -1.70 -2.65 -35.49
N ARG A 366 -1.84 -3.97 -35.32
CA ARG A 366 -2.53 -4.82 -36.28
C ARG A 366 -4.04 -4.62 -36.21
N LEU A 367 -4.57 -4.46 -35.01
CA LEU A 367 -6.00 -4.27 -34.76
C LEU A 367 -6.36 -2.80 -34.45
N GLY A 368 -5.36 -1.92 -34.34
CA GLY A 368 -5.54 -0.49 -34.11
C GLY A 368 -6.16 -0.21 -32.75
N ARG A 369 -5.64 -0.83 -31.69
CA ARG A 369 -6.17 -0.72 -30.32
C ARG A 369 -5.04 -0.62 -29.29
N LEU A 370 -5.37 -0.05 -28.15
CA LEU A 370 -4.53 -0.05 -26.95
C LEU A 370 -4.95 -1.21 -26.04
N VAL A 371 -3.98 -1.95 -25.52
CA VAL A 371 -4.18 -2.94 -24.46
C VAL A 371 -3.65 -2.36 -23.16
N VAL A 372 -4.44 -2.45 -22.09
CA VAL A 372 -4.13 -1.91 -20.77
C VAL A 372 -4.28 -3.02 -19.73
N ALA A 373 -3.22 -3.29 -18.97
CA ALA A 373 -3.28 -4.11 -17.77
C ALA A 373 -3.42 -3.19 -16.54
N SER A 374 -4.41 -3.49 -15.70
CA SER A 374 -4.62 -2.79 -14.42
C SER A 374 -4.48 -3.79 -13.29
N GLU A 375 -3.46 -3.55 -12.46
CA GLU A 375 -2.99 -4.48 -11.45
C GLU A 375 -4.07 -4.72 -10.39
N GLN A 376 -4.67 -3.66 -9.87
CA GLN A 376 -5.76 -3.76 -8.91
C GLN A 376 -7.14 -3.92 -9.60
N GLY A 377 -7.25 -3.57 -10.88
CA GLY A 377 -8.42 -3.88 -11.72
C GLY A 377 -9.74 -3.28 -11.24
N LEU A 378 -10.70 -4.11 -10.84
CA LEU A 378 -11.96 -3.62 -10.23
C LEU A 378 -11.84 -3.39 -8.72
N GLY A 379 -10.66 -3.64 -8.14
CA GLY A 379 -10.41 -3.68 -6.71
C GLY A 379 -11.03 -4.92 -6.07
N SER A 380 -11.24 -4.84 -4.76
CA SER A 380 -12.17 -5.76 -4.10
C SER A 380 -13.60 -5.54 -4.62
N VAL A 381 -14.30 -6.64 -4.84
CA VAL A 381 -15.68 -6.65 -5.32
C VAL A 381 -16.69 -6.83 -4.17
N GLY A 382 -16.22 -6.79 -2.92
CA GLY A 382 -17.00 -7.00 -1.70
C GLY A 382 -17.75 -8.33 -1.70
N ALA A 383 -18.90 -8.38 -1.01
CA ALA A 383 -19.79 -9.55 -0.95
C ALA A 383 -20.32 -10.09 -2.31
N ASN A 384 -19.99 -9.45 -3.44
CA ASN A 384 -20.33 -9.93 -4.78
C ASN A 384 -19.21 -10.75 -5.44
N GLY A 385 -18.04 -10.87 -4.81
CA GLY A 385 -16.93 -11.65 -5.33
C GLY A 385 -17.10 -13.12 -5.05
N THR A 386 -17.62 -13.90 -5.99
CA THR A 386 -17.40 -15.35 -5.95
C THR A 386 -16.02 -15.66 -6.48
N VAL A 387 -15.18 -16.24 -5.64
CA VAL A 387 -13.87 -16.76 -6.03
C VAL A 387 -14.02 -18.25 -6.32
N ASP A 388 -13.43 -18.70 -7.42
CA ASP A 388 -13.23 -20.11 -7.75
C ASP A 388 -11.75 -20.39 -7.48
N GLU A 389 -11.44 -21.01 -6.34
CA GLU A 389 -10.08 -21.33 -5.86
C GLU A 389 -9.43 -22.49 -6.66
N GLY A 390 -9.88 -22.69 -7.89
CA GLY A 390 -9.31 -23.64 -8.83
C GLY A 390 -10.15 -24.89 -9.09
N THR A 391 -9.58 -25.77 -9.91
CA THR A 391 -10.30 -26.90 -10.51
C THR A 391 -10.87 -27.86 -9.46
N GLY A 392 -12.19 -27.86 -9.30
CA GLY A 392 -12.92 -28.76 -8.39
C GLY A 392 -13.37 -28.14 -7.07
N THR A 393 -13.17 -26.83 -6.88
CA THR A 393 -13.77 -26.08 -5.76
C THR A 393 -15.18 -25.60 -6.11
N ASN A 394 -16.01 -25.30 -5.10
CA ASN A 394 -17.28 -24.63 -5.36
C ASN A 394 -17.03 -23.13 -5.22
N PRO A 395 -17.62 -22.28 -6.08
CA PRO A 395 -17.57 -20.83 -5.90
C PRO A 395 -18.03 -20.44 -4.49
N ALA A 396 -17.22 -19.63 -3.80
CA ALA A 396 -17.51 -19.08 -2.49
C ALA A 396 -17.47 -17.55 -2.54
N THR A 397 -18.40 -16.88 -1.84
CA THR A 397 -18.32 -15.43 -1.66
C THR A 397 -17.08 -15.11 -0.84
N SER A 398 -16.21 -14.29 -1.39
CA SER A 398 -15.01 -13.81 -0.71
C SER A 398 -15.30 -12.54 0.08
N HIS A 399 -14.62 -12.49 1.21
CA HIS A 399 -14.74 -11.53 2.30
C HIS A 399 -13.34 -11.10 2.77
N LEU A 400 -12.30 -11.39 1.99
CA LEU A 400 -10.89 -11.17 2.35
C LEU A 400 -10.33 -9.96 1.59
N GLY A 401 -9.43 -9.21 2.22
CA GLY A 401 -8.81 -8.02 1.63
C GLY A 401 -8.10 -8.32 0.30
N TYR A 402 -7.53 -9.51 0.14
CA TYR A 402 -6.68 -9.83 -1.02
C TYR A 402 -7.40 -10.34 -2.26
N ASN A 403 -8.74 -10.38 -2.26
CA ASN A 403 -9.47 -10.85 -3.43
C ASN A 403 -9.69 -9.74 -4.45
N PHE A 404 -8.62 -9.48 -5.20
CA PHE A 404 -8.63 -8.54 -6.32
C PHE A 404 -9.19 -9.18 -7.59
N VAL A 405 -9.94 -8.37 -8.34
CA VAL A 405 -10.34 -8.70 -9.71
C VAL A 405 -9.58 -7.81 -10.67
N GLY A 406 -8.36 -8.20 -11.02
CA GLY A 406 -7.54 -7.56 -12.05
C GLY A 406 -8.23 -7.47 -13.40
N THR A 407 -7.77 -6.55 -14.25
CA THR A 407 -8.35 -6.36 -15.58
C THR A 407 -7.32 -6.20 -16.67
N VAL A 408 -7.58 -6.85 -17.82
CA VAL A 408 -6.96 -6.52 -19.10
C VAL A 408 -8.02 -5.93 -20.03
N GLN A 409 -7.83 -4.66 -20.37
CA GLN A 409 -8.76 -3.84 -21.13
C GLN A 409 -8.22 -3.63 -22.55
N THR A 410 -9.09 -3.67 -23.55
CA THR A 410 -8.75 -3.25 -24.92
C THR A 410 -9.63 -2.08 -25.35
N VAL A 411 -8.99 -1.04 -25.88
CA VAL A 411 -9.66 0.23 -26.25
C VAL A 411 -9.23 0.66 -27.64
N VAL A 412 -10.20 0.92 -28.52
CA VAL A 412 -9.94 1.58 -29.81
C VAL A 412 -9.68 3.07 -29.58
N PRO A 413 -8.75 3.71 -30.30
CA PRO A 413 -8.49 5.15 -30.20
C PRO A 413 -9.80 5.96 -30.22
N PRO A 414 -10.12 6.72 -29.16
CA PRO A 414 -11.40 7.40 -29.04
C PRO A 414 -11.48 8.59 -30.00
N THR A 415 -12.68 8.87 -30.50
CA THR A 415 -12.96 10.15 -31.16
C THR A 415 -12.84 11.31 -30.16
N ALA A 416 -12.64 12.54 -30.66
CA ALA A 416 -12.60 13.73 -29.79
C ALA A 416 -13.87 13.91 -28.92
N GLN A 417 -15.03 13.41 -29.37
CA GLN A 417 -16.26 13.44 -28.57
C GLN A 417 -16.24 12.41 -27.44
N GLU A 418 -15.76 11.20 -27.72
CA GLU A 418 -15.59 10.15 -26.71
C GLU A 418 -14.54 10.54 -25.68
N MET A 419 -13.40 11.10 -26.13
CA MET A 419 -12.34 11.58 -25.25
C MET A 419 -12.88 12.59 -24.21
N ARG A 420 -13.72 13.54 -24.61
CA ARG A 420 -14.37 14.47 -23.66
C ARG A 420 -15.27 13.77 -22.64
N LYS A 421 -16.01 12.74 -23.07
CA LYS A 421 -16.87 11.96 -22.16
C LYS A 421 -16.04 11.13 -21.18
N TYR A 422 -14.98 10.50 -21.68
CA TYR A 422 -14.05 9.69 -20.91
C TYR A 422 -13.29 10.54 -19.89
N THR A 423 -12.80 11.72 -20.25
CA THR A 423 -12.21 12.66 -19.28
C THR A 423 -13.20 13.05 -18.18
N GLN A 424 -14.44 13.38 -18.53
CA GLN A 424 -15.45 13.69 -17.52
C GLN A 424 -15.78 12.49 -16.61
N GLN A 425 -15.67 11.27 -17.13
CA GLN A 425 -15.83 10.04 -16.37
C GLN A 425 -14.69 9.87 -15.37
N VAL A 426 -13.43 10.02 -15.79
CA VAL A 426 -12.27 9.98 -14.88
C VAL A 426 -12.37 11.04 -13.78
N PHE A 427 -12.82 12.26 -14.11
CA PHE A 427 -13.05 13.31 -13.12
C PHE A 427 -14.16 13.00 -12.11
N ARG A 428 -15.21 12.28 -12.53
CA ARG A 428 -16.25 11.81 -11.59
C ARG A 428 -15.72 10.68 -10.71
N ASN A 429 -15.02 9.73 -11.33
CA ASN A 429 -14.45 8.56 -10.66
C ASN A 429 -13.50 8.93 -9.53
N ASN A 430 -12.64 9.92 -9.76
CA ASN A 430 -11.68 10.43 -8.78
C ASN A 430 -12.22 11.60 -7.94
N GLN A 431 -13.51 11.91 -8.05
CA GLN A 431 -14.15 13.00 -7.31
C GLN A 431 -13.51 14.39 -7.52
N TRP A 432 -12.84 14.63 -8.65
CA TRP A 432 -12.13 15.90 -8.91
C TRP A 432 -13.04 17.07 -9.30
N ASN A 433 -14.32 16.83 -9.54
CA ASN A 433 -15.26 17.91 -9.81
C ASN A 433 -15.36 18.84 -8.59
N GLY A 434 -15.05 20.12 -8.79
CA GLY A 434 -15.07 21.13 -7.72
C GLY A 434 -13.88 21.04 -6.75
N LEU A 435 -12.85 20.24 -7.02
CA LEU A 435 -11.70 20.01 -6.13
C LEU A 435 -11.05 21.31 -5.62
N ARG A 436 -10.84 22.29 -6.51
CA ARG A 436 -10.30 23.61 -6.15
C ARG A 436 -11.20 24.42 -5.21
N GLN A 437 -12.52 24.27 -5.33
CA GLN A 437 -13.47 24.97 -4.47
C GLN A 437 -13.49 24.33 -3.08
N ARG A 438 -13.52 22.99 -3.01
CA ARG A 438 -13.45 22.22 -1.76
C ARG A 438 -12.17 22.49 -0.96
N ASN A 439 -11.08 22.79 -1.66
CA ASN A 439 -9.75 23.04 -1.06
C ASN A 439 -9.36 24.54 -1.03
N ARG A 440 -10.32 25.46 -1.03
CA ARG A 440 -9.99 26.87 -0.82
C ARG A 440 -9.45 27.08 0.58
N ALA A 441 -8.43 27.92 0.70
CA ALA A 441 -7.89 28.32 1.99
C ALA A 441 -8.94 29.08 2.81
N GLY A 442 -8.95 28.80 4.11
CA GLY A 442 -9.76 29.48 5.11
C GLY A 442 -9.36 30.94 5.27
N SER A 443 -10.29 31.72 5.80
CA SER A 443 -10.06 33.15 6.05
C SER A 443 -9.31 33.41 7.37
N GLY A 444 -9.27 32.41 8.25
CA GLY A 444 -8.79 32.51 9.63
C GLY A 444 -9.70 33.34 10.54
N LYS A 445 -10.83 33.82 10.03
CA LYS A 445 -11.80 34.69 10.73
C LYS A 445 -13.10 33.98 11.08
N ALA A 446 -13.30 32.75 10.61
CA ALA A 446 -14.44 31.94 10.98
C ALA A 446 -14.43 31.66 12.50
N ALA A 447 -15.62 31.47 13.08
CA ALA A 447 -15.71 31.00 14.45
C ALA A 447 -15.13 29.57 14.55
N PRO A 448 -14.38 29.24 15.61
CA PRO A 448 -13.84 27.89 15.75
C PRO A 448 -14.94 26.83 15.81
N VAL A 449 -14.76 25.75 15.05
CA VAL A 449 -15.64 24.56 15.03
C VAL A 449 -14.82 23.28 15.27
N ALA A 450 -15.45 22.14 15.49
CA ALA A 450 -14.73 20.88 15.70
C ALA A 450 -13.83 20.52 14.50
N VAL A 451 -14.42 20.38 13.31
CA VAL A 451 -13.68 20.14 12.06
C VAL A 451 -13.96 21.30 11.11
N PRO A 452 -12.97 22.17 10.83
CA PRO A 452 -13.13 23.28 9.91
C PRO A 452 -13.51 22.82 8.49
N LEU A 453 -14.27 23.67 7.79
CA LEU A 453 -14.59 23.44 6.39
C LEU A 453 -13.40 23.70 5.47
N HIS A 454 -12.60 24.71 5.79
CA HIS A 454 -11.46 25.13 5.00
C HIS A 454 -10.19 25.11 5.82
N VAL A 455 -9.12 24.59 5.21
CA VAL A 455 -7.80 24.55 5.83
C VAL A 455 -7.37 25.98 6.19
N GLY A 456 -7.03 26.19 7.46
CA GLY A 456 -6.61 27.49 8.00
C GLY A 456 -7.71 28.27 8.72
N ASP A 457 -8.99 27.87 8.62
CA ASP A 457 -10.00 28.31 9.58
C ASP A 457 -9.79 27.57 10.93
N PRO A 458 -10.09 28.21 12.07
CA PRO A 458 -9.71 27.67 13.37
C PRO A 458 -10.55 26.45 13.79
N SER A 459 -9.90 25.46 14.41
CA SER A 459 -10.57 24.35 15.10
C SER A 459 -10.70 24.59 16.62
N LYS A 460 -11.72 24.01 17.24
CA LYS A 460 -11.82 23.86 18.71
C LYS A 460 -10.89 22.77 19.25
N ILE A 461 -10.50 21.82 18.40
CA ILE A 461 -9.53 20.76 18.68
C ILE A 461 -8.14 21.32 18.34
N LYS A 462 -7.15 21.00 19.19
CA LYS A 462 -5.77 21.49 19.08
C LYS A 462 -4.75 20.35 19.13
N HIS A 463 -5.13 19.23 19.74
CA HIS A 463 -4.29 18.07 19.95
C HIS A 463 -4.97 16.86 19.30
N VAL A 464 -4.24 16.18 18.42
CA VAL A 464 -4.71 15.00 17.72
C VAL A 464 -3.78 13.85 18.06
N PHE A 465 -4.36 12.72 18.48
CA PHE A 465 -3.67 11.44 18.63
C PHE A 465 -4.11 10.53 17.50
N LEU A 466 -3.14 10.01 16.75
CA LEU A 466 -3.31 8.94 15.78
C LEU A 466 -2.69 7.68 16.40
N ILE A 467 -3.54 6.73 16.79
CA ILE A 467 -3.12 5.45 17.36
C ILE A 467 -3.38 4.37 16.32
N VAL A 468 -2.30 3.73 15.88
CA VAL A 468 -2.27 2.65 14.90
C VAL A 468 -2.19 1.32 15.64
N LYS A 469 -2.93 0.32 15.15
CA LYS A 469 -3.03 -1.06 15.67
C LYS A 469 -2.83 -2.09 14.55
N GLU A 470 -2.77 -3.38 14.90
CA GLU A 470 -2.46 -4.49 13.99
C GLU A 470 -3.54 -5.59 13.90
N ASN A 471 -3.47 -6.33 12.79
CA ASN A 471 -4.50 -6.21 11.77
C ASN A 471 -5.83 -6.90 12.11
N ARG A 472 -6.94 -6.17 12.12
CA ARG A 472 -8.28 -6.76 12.34
C ARG A 472 -9.33 -6.16 11.42
N THR A 473 -10.29 -6.99 11.01
CA THR A 473 -11.50 -6.49 10.36
C THR A 473 -12.52 -5.98 11.38
N TYR A 474 -13.43 -5.12 10.92
CA TYR A 474 -14.56 -4.63 11.72
C TYR A 474 -15.34 -5.79 12.32
N ASP A 475 -15.69 -6.80 11.52
CA ASP A 475 -16.47 -7.93 12.01
C ASP A 475 -15.72 -8.80 13.02
N GLN A 476 -14.40 -8.94 12.92
CA GLN A 476 -13.61 -9.70 13.88
C GLN A 476 -13.69 -9.11 15.30
N VAL A 477 -13.88 -7.80 15.44
CA VAL A 477 -13.91 -7.10 16.74
C VAL A 477 -15.31 -6.64 17.12
N LEU A 478 -15.99 -5.91 16.25
CA LEU A 478 -17.27 -5.22 16.49
C LEU A 478 -18.47 -5.86 15.76
N GLY A 479 -18.28 -7.02 15.11
CA GLY A 479 -19.36 -7.75 14.44
C GLY A 479 -20.51 -8.14 15.37
N ASP A 480 -20.24 -8.26 16.68
CA ASP A 480 -21.24 -8.54 17.71
C ASP A 480 -21.95 -7.30 18.29
N ASP A 481 -21.65 -6.07 17.81
CA ASP A 481 -22.42 -4.88 18.14
C ASP A 481 -23.67 -4.75 17.25
N PRO A 482 -24.89 -4.94 17.78
CA PRO A 482 -26.12 -5.00 16.97
C PRO A 482 -26.56 -3.65 16.41
N ARG A 483 -25.88 -2.54 16.73
CA ARG A 483 -26.23 -1.20 16.25
C ARG A 483 -25.68 -0.94 14.85
N GLY A 484 -24.53 -1.51 14.52
CA GLY A 484 -23.86 -1.34 13.23
C GLY A 484 -24.24 -2.42 12.23
N ASN A 485 -23.71 -2.28 11.02
CA ASN A 485 -23.72 -3.31 10.00
C ASN A 485 -22.63 -4.34 10.31
N GLY A 486 -22.84 -5.23 11.29
CA GLY A 486 -21.88 -6.27 11.69
C GLY A 486 -22.45 -7.69 11.58
N ASP A 487 -21.58 -8.68 11.38
CA ASP A 487 -21.94 -10.10 11.50
C ASP A 487 -21.41 -10.71 12.82
N PRO A 488 -22.28 -11.00 13.81
CA PRO A 488 -21.86 -11.62 15.07
C PRO A 488 -21.32 -13.05 14.87
N GLY A 489 -21.60 -13.67 13.72
CA GLY A 489 -21.02 -14.94 13.31
C GLY A 489 -19.54 -14.84 12.95
N LEU A 490 -19.02 -13.64 12.69
CA LEU A 490 -17.61 -13.37 12.38
C LEU A 490 -16.85 -12.74 13.55
N ALA A 491 -17.53 -12.32 14.61
CA ALA A 491 -16.91 -11.80 15.84
C ALA A 491 -15.98 -12.84 16.48
N GLN A 492 -14.68 -12.56 16.41
CA GLN A 492 -13.59 -13.40 16.90
C GLN A 492 -13.09 -12.92 18.26
N PHE A 493 -12.99 -11.60 18.42
CA PHE A 493 -12.53 -10.91 19.62
C PHE A 493 -13.60 -9.94 20.13
N GLY A 494 -14.83 -10.47 20.30
CA GLY A 494 -15.97 -9.69 20.79
C GLY A 494 -15.82 -9.18 22.23
N LYS A 495 -16.88 -8.61 22.79
CA LYS A 495 -16.86 -7.77 24.01
C LYS A 495 -16.09 -8.32 25.22
N ARG A 496 -16.02 -9.63 25.40
CA ARG A 496 -15.27 -10.25 26.50
C ARG A 496 -13.76 -10.11 26.33
N VAL A 497 -13.25 -10.14 25.10
CA VAL A 497 -11.83 -9.94 24.78
C VAL A 497 -11.51 -8.44 24.76
N THR A 498 -12.40 -7.64 24.17
CA THR A 498 -12.16 -6.22 23.88
C THR A 498 -13.17 -5.28 24.59
N PRO A 499 -13.29 -5.34 25.93
CA PRO A 499 -14.28 -4.54 26.65
C PRO A 499 -14.11 -3.03 26.47
N ASN A 500 -12.89 -2.51 26.31
CA ASN A 500 -12.65 -1.08 26.12
C ASN A 500 -13.06 -0.62 24.73
N ILE A 501 -12.67 -1.31 23.66
CA ILE A 501 -13.09 -0.99 22.29
C ILE A 501 -14.62 -0.98 22.19
N HIS A 502 -15.29 -1.97 22.78
CA HIS A 502 -16.76 -2.02 22.83
C HIS A 502 -17.38 -0.88 23.65
N ALA A 503 -16.79 -0.51 24.78
CA ALA A 503 -17.29 0.60 25.60
C ALA A 503 -17.07 1.97 24.93
N LEU A 504 -15.93 2.13 24.26
CA LEU A 504 -15.60 3.32 23.47
C LEU A 504 -16.56 3.45 22.30
N ALA A 505 -16.74 2.41 21.47
CA ALA A 505 -17.73 2.40 20.40
C ALA A 505 -19.18 2.55 20.90
N GLY A 506 -19.47 2.10 22.13
CA GLY A 506 -20.74 2.31 22.82
C GLY A 506 -21.02 3.76 23.21
N THR A 507 -19.98 4.51 23.53
CA THR A 507 -20.05 5.89 24.04
C THR A 507 -19.90 6.92 22.92
N TYR A 508 -18.89 6.72 22.07
CA TYR A 508 -18.52 7.54 20.93
C TYR A 508 -19.23 7.04 19.66
N PRO A 509 -19.06 7.67 18.47
CA PRO A 509 -19.68 7.14 17.27
C PRO A 509 -19.18 5.71 16.97
N LEU A 510 -20.11 4.82 16.64
CA LEU A 510 -19.82 3.52 16.03
C LEU A 510 -19.67 3.73 14.53
N ILE A 511 -18.47 3.50 13.99
CA ILE A 511 -18.17 3.64 12.56
C ILE A 511 -18.14 2.23 11.96
N ASP A 512 -19.07 1.94 11.05
CA ASP A 512 -19.26 0.57 10.52
C ASP A 512 -18.96 0.45 9.02
N ASN A 513 -18.36 1.49 8.43
CA ASN A 513 -18.11 1.59 6.99
C ASN A 513 -16.79 2.34 6.66
N LEU A 514 -15.72 2.05 7.42
CA LEU A 514 -14.37 2.56 7.16
C LEU A 514 -13.43 1.46 6.66
N TYR A 515 -12.65 1.74 5.61
CA TYR A 515 -11.77 0.77 4.95
C TYR A 515 -10.29 1.16 5.02
N SER A 516 -9.39 0.17 5.08
CA SER A 516 -7.96 0.38 4.83
C SER A 516 -7.73 0.73 3.37
N ASP A 517 -6.92 1.76 3.15
CA ASP A 517 -6.42 2.08 1.82
C ASP A 517 -5.25 1.15 1.46
N GLY A 518 -4.47 0.72 2.45
CA GLY A 518 -3.44 -0.30 2.32
C GLY A 518 -4.03 -1.69 2.16
N THR A 519 -3.45 -2.47 1.24
CA THR A 519 -3.88 -3.86 1.03
C THR A 519 -3.22 -4.81 2.03
N ASN A 520 -2.08 -4.42 2.59
CA ASN A 520 -1.28 -5.11 3.61
C ASN A 520 -0.43 -4.12 4.42
N SER A 521 0.32 -4.59 5.41
CA SER A 521 1.07 -3.76 6.36
C SER A 521 2.20 -2.97 5.69
N ALA A 522 2.84 -3.55 4.67
CA ALA A 522 3.82 -2.85 3.83
C ALA A 522 3.28 -1.52 3.28
N GLU A 523 2.01 -1.51 2.86
CA GLU A 523 1.31 -0.33 2.36
C GLU A 523 0.57 0.46 3.46
N GLY A 524 0.03 -0.21 4.47
CA GLY A 524 -0.90 0.33 5.47
C GLY A 524 -0.35 1.53 6.22
N HIS A 525 0.85 1.38 6.77
CA HIS A 525 1.55 2.48 7.43
C HIS A 525 1.90 3.63 6.48
N HIS A 526 2.17 3.37 5.19
CA HIS A 526 2.39 4.45 4.21
C HIS A 526 1.09 5.23 3.95
N TRP A 527 -0.06 4.55 3.87
CA TRP A 527 -1.36 5.21 3.79
C TRP A 527 -1.65 6.08 4.99
N LEU A 528 -1.34 5.62 6.21
CA LEU A 528 -1.57 6.36 7.44
C LEU A 528 -0.62 7.55 7.66
N ASN A 529 0.56 7.56 7.05
CA ASN A 529 1.55 8.61 7.31
C ASN A 529 1.85 9.51 6.11
N GLN A 530 1.59 9.05 4.88
CA GLN A 530 1.86 9.78 3.63
C GLN A 530 0.59 9.97 2.78
N ALA A 531 -0.55 9.39 3.19
CA ALA A 531 -1.78 9.36 2.39
C ALA A 531 -1.56 8.80 0.98
N PHE A 532 -0.55 7.94 0.80
CA PHE A 532 -0.06 7.52 -0.50
C PHE A 532 0.85 6.30 -0.42
N VAL A 533 0.93 5.54 -1.51
CA VAL A 533 1.93 4.49 -1.76
C VAL A 533 2.49 4.72 -3.16
N ASN A 534 3.82 4.79 -3.29
CA ASN A 534 4.46 4.98 -4.60
C ASN A 534 4.35 3.73 -5.50
N ASN A 535 4.68 3.91 -6.78
CA ASN A 535 4.70 2.80 -7.73
C ASN A 535 5.78 1.76 -7.39
N TYR A 536 6.92 2.18 -6.82
CA TYR A 536 7.95 1.23 -6.40
C TYR A 536 7.41 0.20 -5.42
N LEU A 537 6.79 0.64 -4.32
CA LEU A 537 6.23 -0.25 -3.30
C LEU A 537 5.01 -1.01 -3.83
N GLN A 538 4.13 -0.36 -4.62
CA GLN A 538 2.97 -1.02 -5.22
C GLN A 538 3.36 -2.24 -6.07
N GLN A 539 4.46 -2.15 -6.82
CA GLN A 539 4.95 -3.22 -7.69
C GLN A 539 5.59 -4.39 -6.94
N MET A 540 5.89 -4.24 -5.64
CA MET A 540 6.50 -5.30 -4.82
C MET A 540 5.50 -6.27 -4.21
N TYR A 541 4.21 -6.00 -4.38
CA TYR A 541 3.13 -6.84 -3.87
C TYR A 541 3.34 -8.33 -4.22
N GLY A 542 3.25 -9.21 -3.20
CA GLY A 542 3.48 -10.66 -3.29
C GLY A 542 4.95 -11.11 -3.36
N ASN A 543 5.90 -10.19 -3.62
CA ASN A 543 7.32 -10.48 -3.71
C ASN A 543 8.11 -9.99 -2.47
N TYR A 544 8.09 -8.68 -2.21
CA TYR A 544 8.82 -7.98 -1.13
C TYR A 544 10.29 -8.39 -0.97
N THR A 545 10.94 -8.81 -2.05
CA THR A 545 12.36 -9.25 -2.00
C THR A 545 13.30 -8.11 -1.63
N ARG A 546 12.97 -6.87 -2.03
CA ARG A 546 13.86 -5.70 -1.89
C ARG A 546 13.48 -4.78 -0.72
N SER A 547 12.20 -4.47 -0.58
CA SER A 547 11.65 -3.53 0.40
C SER A 547 10.38 -4.14 1.02
N TYR A 548 10.18 -3.91 2.31
CA TYR A 548 8.99 -4.25 3.09
C TYR A 548 8.79 -3.13 4.12
N GLN A 549 7.90 -2.19 3.81
CA GLN A 549 7.63 -0.98 4.60
C GLN A 549 8.82 -0.01 4.79
N THR A 550 9.44 0.02 5.99
CA THR A 550 10.48 1.00 6.38
C THR A 550 11.89 0.49 6.08
N GLY A 551 12.90 1.37 6.20
CA GLY A 551 14.29 0.98 5.97
C GLY A 551 14.72 0.92 4.50
N ASP A 552 13.86 1.34 3.57
CA ASP A 552 14.20 1.52 2.15
C ASP A 552 13.72 2.90 1.66
N PRO A 553 14.61 3.84 1.33
CA PRO A 553 14.20 5.18 0.90
C PRO A 553 13.40 5.18 -0.41
N LEU A 554 13.39 4.09 -1.19
CA LEU A 554 12.57 4.00 -2.39
C LEU A 554 11.09 3.73 -2.12
N SER A 555 10.65 3.42 -0.90
CA SER A 555 9.21 3.36 -0.56
C SER A 555 8.64 4.73 -0.16
N ASP A 556 9.50 5.69 0.18
CA ASP A 556 9.12 7.04 0.60
C ASP A 556 8.67 7.91 -0.57
N VAL A 557 7.57 8.67 -0.40
CA VAL A 557 7.00 9.49 -1.47
C VAL A 557 7.38 10.96 -1.35
N LYS A 558 7.62 11.62 -2.48
CA LYS A 558 7.97 13.05 -2.54
C LYS A 558 6.99 14.01 -1.84
N SER A 559 5.72 13.64 -1.67
CA SER A 559 4.77 14.47 -0.91
C SER A 559 5.15 14.60 0.58
N GLY A 560 5.99 13.70 1.06
CA GLY A 560 6.50 13.66 2.43
C GLY A 560 5.47 13.14 3.42
N TRP A 561 5.86 13.24 4.69
CA TRP A 561 5.17 12.67 5.82
C TRP A 561 4.26 13.67 6.54
N ILE A 562 3.20 13.19 7.19
CA ILE A 562 2.27 14.05 7.94
C ILE A 562 2.95 14.80 9.07
N TRP A 563 3.95 14.21 9.74
CA TRP A 563 4.72 14.90 10.76
C TRP A 563 5.58 16.02 10.18
N ASP A 564 6.19 15.81 9.01
CA ASP A 564 6.98 16.83 8.33
C ASP A 564 6.10 17.97 7.84
N ASN A 565 4.90 17.64 7.33
CA ASN A 565 3.87 18.63 7.00
C ASN A 565 3.46 19.43 8.25
N ALA A 566 3.23 18.78 9.39
CA ALA A 566 2.90 19.42 10.65
C ALA A 566 4.01 20.36 11.16
N LEU A 567 5.25 19.86 11.22
CA LEU A 567 6.43 20.63 11.66
C LEU A 567 6.67 21.86 10.78
N LYS A 568 6.56 21.69 9.45
CA LYS A 568 6.71 22.79 8.48
C LYS A 568 5.66 23.90 8.66
N HIS A 569 4.48 23.55 9.18
CA HIS A 569 3.39 24.49 9.49
C HIS A 569 3.37 24.91 10.98
N GLY A 570 4.47 24.70 11.70
CA GLY A 570 4.64 25.18 13.07
C GLY A 570 3.79 24.41 14.10
N ARG A 571 3.42 23.17 13.80
CA ARG A 571 2.74 22.26 14.73
C ARG A 571 3.77 21.36 15.41
N SER A 572 3.68 21.24 16.73
CA SER A 572 4.51 20.30 17.49
C SER A 572 4.05 18.87 17.24
N VAL A 573 5.01 17.96 17.10
CA VAL A 573 4.75 16.54 16.86
C VAL A 573 5.55 15.68 17.84
N THR A 574 4.98 14.55 18.24
CA THR A 574 5.74 13.47 18.89
C THR A 574 5.34 12.13 18.31
N ASN A 575 6.30 11.20 18.26
CA ASN A 575 6.10 9.85 17.79
C ASN A 575 6.35 8.81 18.91
N TRP A 576 5.45 7.84 19.02
CA TRP A 576 5.50 6.71 19.93
C TRP A 576 5.51 5.40 19.10
N GLY A 577 6.63 5.12 18.45
CA GLY A 577 6.87 3.86 17.75
C GLY A 577 6.37 3.77 16.31
N GLU A 578 5.57 4.71 15.82
CA GLU A 578 5.13 4.68 14.41
C GLU A 578 6.35 4.81 13.48
N GLN A 579 6.47 3.94 12.48
CA GLN A 579 7.55 3.96 11.47
C GLN A 579 8.98 3.81 12.07
N THR A 580 9.12 3.12 13.22
CA THR A 580 10.43 2.72 13.75
C THR A 580 10.88 1.38 13.14
N ASP A 581 12.17 1.22 12.85
CA ASP A 581 12.69 0.03 12.15
C ASP A 581 13.22 -1.06 13.10
N SER A 582 13.68 -0.63 14.28
CA SER A 582 14.29 -1.50 15.28
C SER A 582 14.45 -0.77 16.60
N TYR A 583 14.77 -1.52 17.65
CA TYR A 583 15.26 -0.96 18.92
C TYR A 583 16.63 -1.53 19.27
N VAL A 584 17.52 -0.65 19.71
CA VAL A 584 18.95 -0.94 19.89
C VAL A 584 19.44 -0.54 21.28
N ASP A 585 20.49 -1.19 21.76
CA ASP A 585 21.20 -0.79 22.96
C ASP A 585 22.07 0.46 22.73
N ALA A 586 22.71 0.95 23.81
CA ALA A 586 23.61 2.10 23.75
C ALA A 586 24.84 1.91 22.82
N SER A 587 25.14 0.68 22.39
CA SER A 587 26.19 0.37 21.41
C SER A 587 25.67 0.29 19.96
N GLY A 588 24.37 0.53 19.75
CA GLY A 588 23.70 0.42 18.46
C GLY A 588 23.44 -1.01 18.02
N LYS A 589 23.53 -1.99 18.93
CA LYS A 589 23.20 -3.38 18.64
C LYS A 589 21.74 -3.65 18.97
N GLY A 590 21.06 -4.44 18.13
CA GLY A 590 19.72 -4.93 18.46
C GLY A 590 19.72 -5.60 19.83
N THR A 591 18.73 -5.28 20.65
CA THR A 591 18.63 -5.92 21.96
C THR A 591 18.01 -7.32 21.83
N ALA A 592 18.30 -8.23 22.76
CA ALA A 592 17.73 -9.57 22.68
C ALA A 592 16.22 -9.52 22.95
N ALA A 593 15.43 -10.17 22.09
CA ALA A 593 13.99 -10.33 22.28
C ALA A 593 13.70 -10.74 23.74
N GLY A 594 12.86 -9.95 24.38
CA GLY A 594 12.55 -10.18 25.78
C GLY A 594 11.61 -11.37 25.95
N SER A 595 11.10 -11.54 27.18
CA SER A 595 10.04 -12.52 27.42
C SER A 595 8.87 -11.81 28.06
N TRP A 596 7.65 -12.09 27.58
CA TRP A 596 6.41 -11.51 28.12
C TRP A 596 6.37 -11.45 29.66
N PRO A 597 6.71 -12.50 30.43
CA PRO A 597 6.64 -12.44 31.89
C PRO A 597 7.57 -11.38 32.52
N LYS A 598 8.71 -11.07 31.88
CA LYS A 598 9.66 -10.08 32.39
C LYS A 598 9.20 -8.65 32.08
N TRP A 599 8.76 -8.40 30.85
CA TRP A 599 8.21 -7.09 30.47
C TRP A 599 6.91 -6.80 31.22
N TYR A 600 6.05 -7.80 31.38
CA TYR A 600 4.84 -7.68 32.18
C TYR A 600 5.15 -7.44 33.67
N HIS A 601 6.17 -8.10 34.22
CA HIS A 601 6.65 -7.77 35.57
C HIS A 601 7.13 -6.32 35.66
N ASP A 602 7.86 -5.82 34.65
CA ASP A 602 8.36 -4.46 34.63
C ASP A 602 7.22 -3.44 34.57
N SER A 603 6.20 -3.68 33.76
CA SER A 603 4.93 -2.95 33.76
C SER A 603 4.29 -2.95 35.17
N GLN A 604 4.16 -4.11 35.81
CA GLN A 604 3.64 -4.20 37.18
C GLN A 604 4.48 -3.44 38.22
N VAL A 605 5.80 -3.36 38.05
CA VAL A 605 6.67 -2.53 38.90
C VAL A 605 6.43 -1.04 38.65
N MET A 606 6.30 -0.62 37.39
CA MET A 606 5.97 0.77 37.03
C MET A 606 4.60 1.21 37.58
N GLU A 607 3.62 0.31 37.57
CA GLU A 607 2.31 0.52 38.18
C GLU A 607 2.31 0.48 39.72
N GLY A 608 3.42 0.09 40.35
CA GLY A 608 3.51 -0.12 41.80
C GLY A 608 2.75 -1.37 42.31
N ARG A 609 2.38 -2.29 41.41
CA ARG A 609 1.72 -3.58 41.72
C ARG A 609 2.72 -4.69 42.05
N ALA A 610 3.97 -4.53 41.65
CA ALA A 610 5.09 -5.40 41.99
C ALA A 610 6.27 -4.60 42.57
N THR A 611 7.22 -5.29 43.18
CA THR A 611 8.43 -4.69 43.78
C THR A 611 9.68 -5.33 43.20
N GLY A 612 10.73 -4.55 42.95
CA GLY A 612 12.00 -5.04 42.45
C GLY A 612 12.58 -4.10 41.40
N PRO A 613 13.81 -4.36 40.91
CA PRO A 613 14.33 -3.65 39.76
C PRO A 613 13.59 -4.06 38.47
N LEU A 614 13.57 -3.17 37.48
CA LEU A 614 13.15 -3.51 36.12
C LEU A 614 14.14 -4.51 35.52
N ASN A 615 13.63 -5.54 34.84
CA ASN A 615 14.43 -6.46 34.04
C ASN A 615 15.05 -5.73 32.83
N TYR A 616 14.32 -4.78 32.26
CA TYR A 616 14.71 -3.91 31.17
C TYR A 616 14.60 -2.45 31.62
N PRO A 617 15.66 -1.89 32.22
CA PRO A 617 15.64 -0.51 32.68
C PRO A 617 15.34 0.46 31.55
N VAL A 618 14.44 1.42 31.79
CA VAL A 618 14.21 2.58 30.91
C VAL A 618 15.54 3.30 30.65
N GLY A 619 15.82 3.66 29.41
CA GLY A 619 17.09 4.22 28.95
C GLY A 619 18.17 3.20 28.59
N SER A 620 17.89 1.90 28.72
CA SER A 620 18.83 0.83 28.33
C SER A 620 18.74 0.41 26.87
N TYR A 621 17.68 0.85 26.18
CA TYR A 621 17.40 0.64 24.77
C TYR A 621 16.81 1.93 24.18
N GLN A 622 16.82 2.06 22.87
CA GLN A 622 16.26 3.20 22.14
C GLN A 622 15.74 2.76 20.77
N PRO A 623 14.64 3.35 20.27
CA PRO A 623 14.17 3.10 18.91
C PRO A 623 15.15 3.69 17.90
N LYS A 624 15.16 3.08 16.72
CA LYS A 624 15.96 3.48 15.58
C LYS A 624 15.04 3.53 14.36
N THR A 625 15.16 4.61 13.61
CA THR A 625 14.54 4.80 12.29
C THR A 625 15.61 5.36 11.35
N ASP A 626 15.53 5.00 10.08
CA ASP A 626 16.34 5.56 9.01
C ASP A 626 15.85 6.94 8.55
N ILE A 627 14.61 7.32 8.90
CA ILE A 627 14.00 8.62 8.61
C ILE A 627 14.48 9.69 9.62
N PRO A 628 15.33 10.66 9.19
CA PRO A 628 15.97 11.59 10.13
C PRO A 628 15.02 12.57 10.81
N SER A 629 13.93 12.97 10.16
CA SER A 629 12.91 13.86 10.72
C SER A 629 12.12 13.17 11.82
N LEU A 630 11.76 11.90 11.60
CA LEU A 630 11.08 11.06 12.57
C LEU A 630 11.95 10.80 13.81
N ALA A 631 13.23 10.47 13.62
CA ALA A 631 14.18 10.25 14.71
C ALA A 631 14.27 11.43 15.71
N LYS A 632 14.00 12.66 15.27
CA LYS A 632 14.03 13.87 16.12
C LYS A 632 12.79 14.01 17.02
N ILE A 633 11.69 13.35 16.68
CA ILE A 633 10.39 13.47 17.37
C ILE A 633 9.96 12.18 18.07
N THR A 634 10.64 11.06 17.80
CA THR A 634 10.41 9.75 18.44
C THR A 634 10.84 9.76 19.91
N GLN A 635 9.97 9.21 20.77
CA GLN A 635 10.26 9.05 22.19
C GLN A 635 11.39 8.03 22.40
N PRO A 636 12.43 8.37 23.18
CA PRO A 636 13.67 7.60 23.22
C PRO A 636 13.55 6.23 23.90
N ASP A 637 12.48 5.98 24.66
CA ASP A 637 12.30 4.77 25.43
C ASP A 637 11.11 3.92 24.95
N PHE A 638 10.44 4.30 23.87
CA PHE A 638 9.31 3.52 23.36
C PHE A 638 9.83 2.33 22.54
N PRO A 639 9.49 1.08 22.91
CA PRO A 639 9.95 -0.10 22.20
C PRO A 639 9.21 -0.28 20.87
N ASP A 640 9.92 -0.86 19.91
CA ASP A 640 9.45 -1.20 18.57
C ASP A 640 8.59 -2.47 18.55
N PHE A 641 8.27 -3.01 17.37
CA PHE A 641 7.53 -4.26 17.19
C PHE A 641 8.23 -5.44 17.85
N ASP A 642 7.57 -6.03 18.85
CA ASP A 642 7.94 -7.29 19.49
C ASP A 642 6.74 -7.81 20.29
N LEU A 643 6.15 -8.91 19.83
CA LEU A 643 4.99 -9.55 20.45
C LEU A 643 5.27 -10.17 21.84
N ASN A 644 6.49 -10.05 22.36
CA ASN A 644 6.85 -10.37 23.74
C ASN A 644 6.80 -9.16 24.66
N ILE A 645 6.56 -7.96 24.14
CA ILE A 645 6.45 -6.71 24.92
C ILE A 645 4.96 -6.37 25.03
N PRO A 646 4.35 -6.51 26.22
CA PRO A 646 2.96 -6.13 26.43
C PRO A 646 2.72 -4.66 26.10
N ASP A 647 1.65 -4.35 25.38
CA ASP A 647 1.17 -2.97 25.21
C ASP A 647 0.85 -2.29 26.55
N GLN A 648 0.60 -3.04 27.63
CA GLN A 648 0.56 -2.47 28.99
C GLN A 648 1.84 -1.72 29.37
N TYR A 649 3.00 -2.24 28.98
CA TYR A 649 4.28 -1.59 29.22
C TYR A 649 4.40 -0.30 28.38
N ARG A 650 3.93 -0.32 27.13
CA ARG A 650 3.86 0.88 26.27
C ARG A 650 2.96 1.96 26.88
N ALA A 651 1.82 1.58 27.44
CA ALA A 651 0.93 2.49 28.17
C ALA A 651 1.59 3.07 29.45
N ASP A 652 2.39 2.28 30.17
CA ASP A 652 3.12 2.73 31.37
C ASP A 652 4.24 3.72 31.06
N LEU A 653 4.86 3.63 29.88
CA LEU A 653 5.82 4.62 29.39
C LEU A 653 5.13 5.94 29.00
N PHE A 654 3.94 5.85 28.40
CA PHE A 654 3.20 7.01 27.92
C PHE A 654 2.74 7.94 29.04
N ALA A 655 2.09 7.41 30.07
CA ALA A 655 1.44 8.19 31.12
C ALA A 655 2.34 9.25 31.80
N PRO A 656 3.55 8.95 32.32
CA PRO A 656 4.38 9.94 33.00
C PRO A 656 4.92 11.04 32.09
N VAL A 657 5.14 10.74 30.80
CA VAL A 657 5.55 11.74 29.80
C VAL A 657 4.36 12.64 29.47
N PHE A 658 3.17 12.06 29.29
CA PHE A 658 1.93 12.81 29.09
C PHE A 658 1.65 13.76 30.27
N ASP A 659 1.80 13.30 31.52
CA ASP A 659 1.64 14.14 32.71
C ASP A 659 2.59 15.34 32.70
N THR A 660 3.79 15.17 32.15
CA THR A 660 4.75 16.26 31.99
C THR A 660 4.26 17.27 30.94
N TYR A 661 3.76 16.79 29.79
CA TYR A 661 3.16 17.66 28.78
C TYR A 661 1.97 18.45 29.32
N GLU A 662 1.11 17.77 30.06
CA GLU A 662 -0.03 18.40 30.71
C GLU A 662 0.45 19.45 31.70
N LYS A 663 1.32 19.09 32.66
CA LYS A 663 1.83 20.03 33.66
C LYS A 663 2.43 21.30 33.05
N ASP A 664 3.22 21.16 32.00
CA ASP A 664 3.93 22.26 31.35
C ASP A 664 3.05 23.03 30.35
N GLY A 665 1.88 22.49 29.99
CA GLY A 665 0.93 23.12 29.08
C GLY A 665 1.44 23.17 27.64
N ASN A 666 2.17 22.13 27.23
CA ASN A 666 2.84 22.02 25.93
C ASN A 666 2.52 20.70 25.21
N LEU A 667 1.32 20.15 25.42
CA LEU A 667 0.87 18.96 24.72
C LEU A 667 1.04 19.10 23.19
N PRO A 668 1.64 18.11 22.49
CA PRO A 668 1.85 18.18 21.05
C PRO A 668 0.55 18.38 20.26
N ALA A 669 0.65 19.07 19.13
CA ALA A 669 -0.49 19.24 18.24
C ALA A 669 -0.84 17.92 17.52
N LEU A 670 0.18 17.13 17.17
CA LEU A 670 0.04 15.77 16.63
C LEU A 670 0.86 14.78 17.47
N THR A 671 0.25 13.68 17.86
CA THR A 671 0.89 12.54 18.50
C THR A 671 0.58 11.30 17.67
N MET A 672 1.61 10.58 17.23
CA MET A 672 1.46 9.30 16.53
C MET A 672 1.90 8.18 17.47
N MET A 673 1.23 7.03 17.45
CA MET A 673 1.51 5.90 18.32
C MET A 673 1.16 4.58 17.66
N TRP A 674 1.99 3.55 17.84
CA TRP A 674 1.72 2.19 17.38
C TRP A 674 1.56 1.24 18.59
N LEU A 675 0.46 0.47 18.62
CA LEU A 675 0.15 -0.56 19.62
C LEU A 675 -0.06 -1.89 18.90
N MET A 676 0.81 -2.88 19.09
CA MET A 676 1.01 -3.94 18.10
C MET A 676 0.54 -5.33 18.52
N ASP A 677 0.21 -5.55 19.81
CA ASP A 677 0.01 -6.92 20.30
C ASP A 677 -1.24 -7.61 19.72
N ASP A 678 -2.15 -6.86 19.11
CA ASP A 678 -3.23 -7.44 18.34
C ASP A 678 -2.81 -8.06 17.01
N HIS A 679 -1.54 -8.00 16.60
CA HIS A 679 -0.97 -8.84 15.53
C HIS A 679 -0.99 -10.35 15.88
N THR A 680 -0.65 -10.66 17.15
CA THR A 680 -0.64 -12.00 17.78
C THR A 680 0.42 -12.99 17.29
N SER A 681 0.75 -14.00 18.11
CA SER A 681 1.73 -15.04 17.79
C SER A 681 1.11 -16.42 17.48
N GLY A 682 -0.11 -16.41 16.93
CA GLY A 682 -0.89 -17.64 16.68
C GLY A 682 -0.94 -18.59 17.89
N THR A 683 -0.86 -19.90 17.64
CA THR A 683 -0.85 -20.94 18.68
C THR A 683 0.54 -21.45 19.06
N ALA A 684 1.58 -20.63 18.87
CA ALA A 684 2.97 -21.00 19.15
C ALA A 684 3.12 -21.46 20.61
N PRO A 685 3.61 -22.69 20.89
CA PRO A 685 3.66 -23.24 22.24
C PRO A 685 4.47 -22.38 23.22
N GLY A 686 3.85 -21.97 24.33
CA GLY A 686 4.47 -21.12 25.35
C GLY A 686 4.40 -19.62 25.07
N ALA A 687 4.03 -19.18 23.87
CA ALA A 687 3.67 -17.79 23.60
C ALA A 687 2.33 -17.43 24.26
N ILE A 688 2.01 -16.14 24.34
CA ILE A 688 0.71 -15.68 24.83
C ILE A 688 -0.37 -16.07 23.82
N THR A 689 -1.55 -16.47 24.32
CA THR A 689 -2.67 -16.82 23.43
C THR A 689 -3.16 -15.59 22.66
N PRO A 690 -3.67 -15.73 21.42
CA PRO A 690 -4.17 -14.59 20.65
C PRO A 690 -5.19 -13.73 21.40
N SER A 691 -6.16 -14.35 22.08
CA SER A 691 -7.16 -13.61 22.88
C SER A 691 -6.57 -12.85 24.08
N ALA A 692 -5.41 -13.26 24.59
CA ALA A 692 -4.76 -12.56 25.70
C ALA A 692 -3.92 -11.38 25.21
N GLN A 693 -3.29 -11.48 24.02
CA GLN A 693 -2.60 -10.35 23.41
C GLN A 693 -3.58 -9.27 22.95
N VAL A 694 -4.70 -9.65 22.30
CA VAL A 694 -5.76 -8.69 21.94
C VAL A 694 -6.39 -8.03 23.18
N ALA A 695 -6.54 -8.77 24.29
CA ALA A 695 -7.00 -8.19 25.55
C ALA A 695 -5.96 -7.27 26.22
N ASP A 696 -4.66 -7.51 26.01
CA ASP A 696 -3.58 -6.64 26.47
C ASP A 696 -3.61 -5.30 25.74
N ASN A 697 -3.68 -5.36 24.41
CA ASN A 697 -3.81 -4.22 23.52
C ASN A 697 -5.09 -3.40 23.82
N ASP A 698 -6.26 -4.06 23.99
CA ASP A 698 -7.53 -3.40 24.36
C ASP A 698 -7.42 -2.62 25.69
N LEU A 699 -6.82 -3.25 26.71
CA LEU A 699 -6.64 -2.61 28.00
C LEU A 699 -5.66 -1.44 27.90
N ALA A 700 -4.57 -1.57 27.12
CA ALA A 700 -3.58 -0.52 26.92
C ALA A 700 -4.20 0.71 26.27
N LEU A 701 -4.95 0.49 25.18
CA LEU A 701 -5.75 1.52 24.53
C LEU A 701 -6.72 2.19 25.52
N GLY A 702 -7.44 1.40 26.31
CA GLY A 702 -8.34 1.91 27.35
C GLY A 702 -7.63 2.85 28.32
N ARG A 703 -6.46 2.46 28.84
CA ARG A 703 -5.65 3.23 29.80
C ARG A 703 -5.09 4.53 29.17
N ILE A 704 -4.67 4.48 27.91
CA ILE A 704 -4.19 5.66 27.17
C ILE A 704 -5.34 6.67 27.00
N VAL A 705 -6.51 6.22 26.56
CA VAL A 705 -7.69 7.08 26.39
C VAL A 705 -8.18 7.63 27.74
N ASP A 706 -8.15 6.82 28.80
CA ASP A 706 -8.49 7.24 30.16
C ASP A 706 -7.57 8.39 30.63
N THR A 707 -6.25 8.22 30.45
CA THR A 707 -5.23 9.25 30.75
C THR A 707 -5.51 10.55 29.99
N ILE A 708 -5.73 10.47 28.68
CA ILE A 708 -6.00 11.63 27.83
C ILE A 708 -7.31 12.33 28.23
N SER A 709 -8.38 11.57 28.48
CA SER A 709 -9.72 12.12 28.70
C SER A 709 -9.91 12.75 30.09
N HIS A 710 -9.11 12.34 31.08
CA HIS A 710 -9.09 12.97 32.40
C HIS A 710 -8.17 14.20 32.49
N SER A 711 -7.40 14.48 31.44
CA SER A 711 -6.52 15.65 31.39
C SER A 711 -7.28 16.98 31.22
N LYS A 712 -6.63 18.08 31.60
CA LYS A 712 -7.10 19.46 31.38
C LYS A 712 -7.18 19.84 29.89
N ASP A 713 -6.48 19.10 29.04
CA ASP A 713 -6.39 19.32 27.61
C ASP A 713 -7.49 18.57 26.83
N TRP A 714 -8.19 17.62 27.47
CA TRP A 714 -9.31 16.83 26.90
C TRP A 714 -10.32 17.68 26.12
N LYS A 715 -10.65 18.87 26.63
CA LYS A 715 -11.58 19.83 26.01
C LYS A 715 -11.22 20.29 24.59
N SER A 716 -10.00 20.00 24.14
CA SER A 716 -9.45 20.36 22.84
C SER A 716 -8.69 19.19 22.19
N THR A 717 -9.04 17.95 22.53
CA THR A 717 -8.37 16.75 22.02
C THR A 717 -9.29 15.90 21.16
N ALA A 718 -8.74 15.28 20.13
CA ALA A 718 -9.33 14.15 19.42
C ALA A 718 -8.33 12.99 19.34
N VAL A 719 -8.83 11.78 19.49
CA VAL A 719 -8.07 10.53 19.33
C VAL A 719 -8.73 9.74 18.20
N PHE A 720 -7.93 9.34 17.22
CA PHE A 720 -8.28 8.44 16.15
C PHE A 720 -7.56 7.12 16.40
N VAL A 721 -8.29 6.01 16.32
CA VAL A 721 -7.76 4.66 16.52
C VAL A 721 -8.21 3.80 15.34
N LEU A 722 -7.28 3.18 14.64
CA LEU A 722 -7.55 2.32 13.48
C LEU A 722 -6.38 1.37 13.24
N GLU A 723 -6.61 0.35 12.43
CA GLU A 723 -5.58 -0.57 11.99
C GLU A 723 -4.79 0.05 10.82
N ASP A 724 -3.54 -0.36 10.63
CA ASP A 724 -2.73 -0.04 9.46
C ASP A 724 -3.25 -0.75 8.20
N ASP A 725 -3.67 -2.01 8.35
CA ASP A 725 -4.43 -2.79 7.41
C ASP A 725 -5.31 -3.85 8.11
N SER A 726 -6.14 -4.57 7.35
CA SER A 726 -7.00 -5.66 7.88
C SER A 726 -6.47 -7.06 7.57
N GLN A 727 -5.34 -7.13 6.88
CA GLN A 727 -4.66 -8.33 6.43
C GLN A 727 -5.62 -9.28 5.70
N ASN A 728 -5.49 -10.58 5.94
CA ASN A 728 -6.38 -11.61 5.38
C ASN A 728 -7.62 -11.88 6.26
N GLY A 729 -8.00 -10.93 7.12
CA GLY A 729 -9.17 -11.05 7.97
C GLY A 729 -10.46 -11.16 7.18
N VAL A 730 -11.49 -11.75 7.79
CA VAL A 730 -12.80 -11.94 7.14
C VAL A 730 -13.77 -10.84 7.56
N ASP A 731 -14.49 -10.27 6.61
CA ASP A 731 -15.59 -9.34 6.87
C ASP A 731 -16.73 -9.51 5.86
N HIS A 732 -17.98 -9.53 6.34
CA HIS A 732 -19.12 -9.84 5.50
C HIS A 732 -19.39 -8.79 4.41
N VAL A 733 -18.89 -7.56 4.55
CA VAL A 733 -18.99 -6.50 3.55
C VAL A 733 -17.78 -6.55 2.62
N ASP A 734 -16.59 -6.38 3.20
CA ASP A 734 -15.31 -6.33 2.49
C ASP A 734 -14.15 -6.51 3.47
N GLY A 735 -13.16 -7.34 3.12
CA GLY A 735 -12.04 -7.66 4.02
C GLY A 735 -11.11 -6.49 4.35
N HIS A 736 -11.23 -5.33 3.69
CA HIS A 736 -10.50 -4.12 4.09
C HIS A 736 -11.22 -3.31 5.18
N ARG A 737 -12.42 -3.71 5.63
CA ARG A 737 -13.19 -2.90 6.57
C ARG A 737 -12.58 -3.00 7.98
N ASN A 738 -12.26 -1.86 8.58
CA ASN A 738 -11.53 -1.77 9.85
C ASN A 738 -12.45 -1.48 11.04
N PRO A 739 -12.11 -1.95 12.26
CA PRO A 739 -12.59 -1.31 13.46
C PRO A 739 -11.95 0.08 13.57
N THR A 740 -12.76 1.12 13.80
CA THR A 740 -12.24 2.49 13.97
C THR A 740 -12.97 3.23 15.06
N LEU A 741 -12.20 3.97 15.87
CA LEU A 741 -12.73 4.80 16.96
C LEU A 741 -12.36 6.27 16.75
N VAL A 742 -13.36 7.14 16.91
CA VAL A 742 -13.18 8.61 16.98
C VAL A 742 -13.61 9.07 18.36
N ILE A 743 -12.64 9.47 19.19
CA ILE A 743 -12.82 9.74 20.61
C ILE A 743 -12.48 11.21 20.89
N SER A 744 -13.49 11.99 21.28
CA SER A 744 -13.34 13.43 21.55
C SER A 744 -14.56 13.95 22.32
N PRO A 745 -14.47 15.07 23.07
CA PRO A 745 -15.68 15.79 23.49
C PRO A 745 -16.56 16.18 22.31
N TYR A 746 -15.95 16.42 21.15
CA TYR A 746 -16.63 16.82 19.92
C TYR A 746 -17.04 15.65 19.02
N ALA A 747 -16.79 14.40 19.44
CA ALA A 747 -17.26 13.24 18.68
C ALA A 747 -18.78 13.11 18.82
N ALA A 748 -19.45 12.63 17.77
CA ALA A 748 -20.91 12.44 17.73
C ALA A 748 -21.33 11.22 18.58
N ARG A 749 -21.27 11.38 19.92
CA ARG A 749 -21.54 10.32 20.90
C ARG A 749 -22.86 9.58 20.66
N GLY A 750 -22.81 8.25 20.71
CA GLY A 750 -23.95 7.35 20.53
C GLY A 750 -24.51 7.26 19.10
N LYS A 751 -23.90 7.95 18.12
CA LYS A 751 -24.29 7.87 16.71
C LYS A 751 -23.74 6.60 16.07
N VAL A 752 -24.46 6.02 15.11
CA VAL A 752 -23.90 5.05 14.16
C VAL A 752 -23.61 5.78 12.85
N VAL A 753 -22.39 5.65 12.35
CA VAL A 753 -21.85 6.33 11.17
C VAL A 753 -21.72 5.30 10.05
N HIS A 754 -22.65 5.38 9.10
CA HIS A 754 -22.71 4.53 7.91
C HIS A 754 -22.02 5.13 6.68
N SER A 755 -21.54 6.38 6.79
CA SER A 755 -20.84 7.04 5.71
C SER A 755 -19.56 6.29 5.36
N TYR A 756 -19.32 6.13 4.06
CA TYR A 756 -18.08 5.58 3.54
C TYR A 756 -16.91 6.46 4.00
N TYR A 757 -15.93 5.82 4.64
CA TYR A 757 -14.64 6.42 4.93
C TYR A 757 -13.49 5.45 4.60
N SER A 758 -12.29 5.99 4.44
CA SER A 758 -11.04 5.23 4.48
C SER A 758 -10.00 5.98 5.32
N GLN A 759 -8.79 5.43 5.46
CA GLN A 759 -7.67 6.07 6.17
C GLN A 759 -7.38 7.48 5.60
N LEU A 760 -7.56 7.68 4.30
CA LEU A 760 -7.52 8.99 3.66
C LEU A 760 -8.47 10.03 4.30
N ASN A 761 -9.69 9.63 4.68
CA ASN A 761 -10.64 10.55 5.32
C ASN A 761 -10.23 10.89 6.75
N VAL A 762 -9.56 9.97 7.45
CA VAL A 762 -8.98 10.21 8.77
C VAL A 762 -7.88 11.26 8.64
N LEU A 763 -6.89 11.05 7.77
CA LEU A 763 -5.81 12.03 7.56
C LEU A 763 -6.34 13.38 7.12
N ARG A 764 -7.29 13.39 6.19
CA ARG A 764 -7.94 14.62 5.74
C ARG A 764 -8.65 15.37 6.88
N THR A 765 -9.18 14.65 7.86
CA THR A 765 -9.78 15.25 9.06
C THR A 765 -8.72 15.84 9.98
N ILE A 766 -7.61 15.13 10.19
CA ILE A 766 -6.45 15.60 10.97
C ILE A 766 -5.89 16.89 10.37
N GLU A 767 -5.69 16.92 9.05
CA GLU A 767 -5.26 18.10 8.32
C GLU A 767 -6.16 19.31 8.56
N GLN A 768 -7.47 19.14 8.47
CA GLN A 768 -8.43 20.23 8.69
C GLN A 768 -8.39 20.74 10.13
N ILE A 769 -8.31 19.84 11.11
CA ILE A 769 -8.21 20.20 12.52
C ILE A 769 -6.93 21.01 12.79
N LEU A 770 -5.80 20.56 12.25
CA LEU A 770 -4.48 21.15 12.50
C LEU A 770 -4.15 22.31 11.54
N GLY A 771 -4.98 22.54 10.53
CA GLY A 771 -4.77 23.55 9.49
C GLY A 771 -3.60 23.22 8.58
N LEU A 772 -3.39 21.94 8.27
CA LEU A 772 -2.37 21.45 7.35
C LEU A 772 -2.94 21.39 5.93
N PRO A 773 -2.18 21.78 4.90
CA PRO A 773 -2.57 21.51 3.52
C PRO A 773 -2.51 20.01 3.23
N PRO A 774 -3.33 19.50 2.29
CA PRO A 774 -3.21 18.13 1.81
C PRO A 774 -1.80 17.87 1.23
N MET A 775 -1.25 16.69 1.48
CA MET A 775 0.08 16.30 1.04
C MET A 775 0.10 15.95 -0.45
N ASN A 776 -0.95 15.29 -0.95
CA ASN A 776 -1.06 14.85 -2.34
C ASN A 776 -2.48 15.03 -2.89
N GLN A 777 -2.85 14.33 -3.96
CA GLN A 777 -4.18 14.45 -4.56
C GLN A 777 -5.25 13.57 -3.91
N GLN A 778 -4.86 12.49 -3.22
CA GLN A 778 -5.76 11.49 -2.65
C GLN A 778 -6.44 12.07 -1.40
N ASP A 779 -5.65 12.57 -0.45
CA ASP A 779 -6.14 13.33 0.72
C ASP A 779 -6.84 14.64 0.32
N MET A 780 -6.36 15.34 -0.72
CA MET A 780 -7.03 16.52 -1.27
C MET A 780 -8.45 16.22 -1.79
N ALA A 781 -8.66 15.03 -2.37
CA ALA A 781 -9.95 14.59 -2.89
C ALA A 781 -10.89 14.06 -1.81
N ALA A 782 -10.32 13.51 -0.72
CA ALA A 782 -11.05 12.99 0.42
C ALA A 782 -11.89 14.07 1.12
N GLU A 783 -13.00 13.64 1.69
CA GLU A 783 -13.86 14.49 2.52
C GLU A 783 -13.57 14.23 4.00
N PRO A 784 -13.48 15.26 4.86
CA PRO A 784 -13.37 15.05 6.30
C PRO A 784 -14.56 14.27 6.87
N MET A 785 -14.34 13.63 8.02
CA MET A 785 -15.32 12.80 8.72
C MET A 785 -16.39 13.62 9.46
N TYR A 786 -17.01 14.60 8.79
CA TYR A 786 -17.87 15.60 9.42
C TYR A 786 -19.00 15.01 10.28
N ASP A 787 -19.55 13.87 9.85
CA ASP A 787 -20.71 13.28 10.48
C ASP A 787 -20.35 12.48 11.76
N ALA A 788 -19.07 12.17 11.97
CA ALA A 788 -18.49 11.63 13.20
C ALA A 788 -18.25 12.71 14.27
N PHE A 789 -18.44 14.00 13.94
CA PHE A 789 -18.21 15.14 14.83
C PHE A 789 -19.47 16.00 15.06
N THR A 790 -19.43 16.78 16.13
CA THR A 790 -20.44 17.76 16.53
C THR A 790 -19.78 18.98 17.15
N ASP A 791 -20.40 20.15 16.99
CA ASP A 791 -19.95 21.38 17.63
C ASP A 791 -20.42 21.57 19.07
N ARG A 792 -21.21 20.62 19.59
CA ARG A 792 -21.72 20.59 20.96
C ARG A 792 -20.92 19.59 21.79
N PRO A 793 -19.90 20.03 22.55
CA PRO A 793 -19.03 19.11 23.25
C PRO A 793 -19.70 18.43 24.44
N ASP A 794 -19.35 17.18 24.68
CA ASP A 794 -19.56 16.47 25.94
C ASP A 794 -18.21 16.16 26.59
N PHE A 795 -17.89 16.90 27.66
CA PHE A 795 -16.60 16.78 28.35
C PHE A 795 -16.51 15.62 29.33
N THR A 796 -17.52 14.74 29.40
CA THR A 796 -17.48 13.58 30.29
C THR A 796 -16.30 12.68 29.91
N PRO A 797 -15.34 12.42 30.82
CA PRO A 797 -14.18 11.60 30.50
C PRO A 797 -14.58 10.13 30.33
N TYR A 798 -13.69 9.33 29.75
CA TYR A 798 -13.82 7.87 29.68
C TYR A 798 -12.98 7.24 30.79
N THR A 799 -13.53 6.28 31.52
CA THR A 799 -12.77 5.47 32.49
C THR A 799 -12.58 4.08 31.90
N HIS A 800 -11.33 3.61 31.84
CA HIS A 800 -11.03 2.31 31.27
C HIS A 800 -11.70 1.17 32.04
N LEU A 801 -12.01 0.09 31.33
CA LEU A 801 -12.53 -1.14 31.89
C LEU A 801 -11.39 -2.15 32.11
N PRO A 802 -11.43 -2.95 33.18
CA PRO A 802 -10.47 -4.02 33.38
C PRO A 802 -10.61 -5.09 32.29
N ASN A 803 -9.51 -5.78 32.00
CA ASN A 803 -9.53 -6.97 31.15
C ASN A 803 -10.36 -8.11 31.78
N GLU A 804 -11.18 -8.80 30.98
CA GLU A 804 -11.96 -9.97 31.44
C GLU A 804 -11.25 -11.32 31.16
N ILE A 805 -10.13 -11.27 30.44
CA ILE A 805 -9.27 -12.41 30.10
C ILE A 805 -7.88 -12.17 30.70
N PRO A 806 -7.25 -13.17 31.34
CA PRO A 806 -5.90 -13.01 31.87
C PRO A 806 -4.88 -12.75 30.74
N LEU A 807 -4.10 -11.68 30.89
CA LEU A 807 -3.08 -11.22 29.92
C LEU A 807 -1.84 -12.15 29.87
N THR A 808 -1.75 -13.09 30.81
CA THR A 808 -0.62 -14.04 30.94
C THR A 808 -0.98 -15.45 30.52
N THR A 809 -2.13 -15.63 29.86
CA THR A 809 -2.56 -16.94 29.36
C THR A 809 -1.63 -17.38 28.23
N THR A 810 -0.99 -18.53 28.37
CA THR A 810 -0.06 -19.08 27.36
C THR A 810 -0.66 -20.23 26.58
N ASN A 811 -0.22 -20.37 25.32
CA ASN A 811 -0.51 -21.51 24.48
C ASN A 811 0.07 -22.80 25.10
N PRO A 812 -0.72 -23.88 25.21
CA PRO A 812 -0.27 -25.14 25.81
C PRO A 812 0.80 -25.83 24.96
N GLN A 813 1.62 -26.66 25.61
CA GLN A 813 2.55 -27.52 24.87
C GLN A 813 1.78 -28.54 23.99
N PRO A 814 2.33 -29.00 22.85
CA PRO A 814 1.65 -29.99 22.00
C PRO A 814 1.36 -31.34 22.68
N SER A 815 2.00 -31.62 23.82
CA SER A 815 1.71 -32.78 24.69
C SER A 815 0.49 -32.58 25.59
N GLN A 816 0.02 -31.34 25.74
CA GLN A 816 -1.05 -30.88 26.61
C GLN A 816 -2.29 -30.40 25.82
N THR A 817 -2.19 -30.27 24.49
CA THR A 817 -3.30 -29.87 23.63
C THR A 817 -4.38 -30.96 23.55
N GLY A 818 -5.65 -30.55 23.64
CA GLY A 818 -6.78 -31.45 23.45
C GLY A 818 -7.06 -31.70 21.97
N GLY A 819 -6.95 -32.96 21.53
CA GLY A 819 -7.35 -33.38 20.18
C GLY A 819 -6.26 -33.22 19.10
N ALA A 820 -6.40 -34.00 18.02
CA ALA A 820 -5.38 -34.09 16.97
C ALA A 820 -5.22 -32.79 16.16
N VAL A 821 -6.30 -32.03 15.98
CA VAL A 821 -6.30 -30.78 15.20
C VAL A 821 -5.54 -29.68 15.92
N ALA A 822 -5.89 -29.38 17.17
CA ALA A 822 -5.19 -28.36 17.97
C ALA A 822 -3.69 -28.69 18.12
N LYS A 823 -3.35 -29.98 18.25
CA LYS A 823 -1.95 -30.42 18.27
C LYS A 823 -1.22 -30.16 16.94
N ALA A 824 -1.88 -30.37 15.80
CA ALA A 824 -1.29 -30.13 14.50
C ALA A 824 -1.01 -28.64 14.28
N TRP A 825 -1.95 -27.77 14.66
CA TRP A 825 -1.80 -26.32 14.60
C TRP A 825 -0.69 -25.81 15.53
N ALA A 826 -0.65 -26.24 16.79
CA ALA A 826 0.45 -25.88 17.70
C ALA A 826 1.84 -26.30 17.18
N LEU A 827 1.94 -27.46 16.50
CA LEU A 827 3.20 -27.92 15.89
C LEU A 827 3.57 -27.16 14.60
N TRP A 828 2.57 -26.65 13.89
CA TRP A 828 2.78 -25.78 12.74
C TRP A 828 3.22 -24.39 13.21
N SER A 829 2.50 -23.80 14.16
CA SER A 829 2.77 -22.47 14.72
C SER A 829 4.15 -22.40 15.38
N ALA A 830 4.59 -23.49 16.04
CA ALA A 830 5.95 -23.61 16.60
C ALA A 830 7.11 -23.47 15.59
N LYS A 831 6.83 -23.47 14.29
CA LYS A 831 7.84 -23.37 13.21
C LYS A 831 7.83 -22.01 12.49
N GLN A 832 6.89 -21.13 12.81
CA GLN A 832 6.75 -19.84 12.15
C GLN A 832 7.67 -18.79 12.78
N ASP A 833 7.91 -17.70 12.07
CA ASP A 833 8.65 -16.54 12.56
C ASP A 833 7.68 -15.42 12.94
N PHE A 834 7.39 -15.30 14.24
CA PHE A 834 6.58 -14.21 14.80
C PHE A 834 7.43 -13.05 15.35
N LYS A 835 8.75 -13.04 15.07
CA LYS A 835 9.65 -11.96 15.51
C LYS A 835 9.86 -10.91 14.45
N THR A 836 9.59 -11.27 13.20
CA THR A 836 9.63 -10.38 12.05
C THR A 836 8.19 -10.20 11.61
N GLU A 837 7.78 -8.96 11.36
CA GLU A 837 6.44 -8.61 10.88
C GLU A 837 6.09 -9.46 9.64
N ASP A 838 4.89 -10.05 9.70
CA ASP A 838 4.24 -10.78 8.59
C ASP A 838 5.07 -11.89 7.93
N MET A 839 6.04 -12.46 8.65
CA MET A 839 6.88 -13.58 8.19
C MET A 839 6.22 -14.95 8.39
N VAL A 840 4.93 -15.05 8.05
CA VAL A 840 4.10 -16.25 8.25
C VAL A 840 3.15 -16.46 7.07
N ASN A 841 2.73 -17.70 6.82
CA ASN A 841 1.70 -17.97 5.82
C ASN A 841 0.35 -17.51 6.38
N MET A 842 -0.17 -16.43 5.82
CA MET A 842 -1.32 -15.73 6.37
C MET A 842 -2.63 -16.49 6.25
N ALA A 843 -2.84 -17.23 5.17
CA ALA A 843 -4.00 -18.10 5.00
C ALA A 843 -4.05 -19.18 6.09
N GLN A 844 -2.89 -19.68 6.52
CA GLN A 844 -2.77 -20.61 7.64
C GLN A 844 -2.89 -19.90 9.00
N GLU A 845 -2.26 -18.75 9.19
CA GLU A 845 -2.34 -18.01 10.46
C GLU A 845 -3.77 -17.58 10.79
N ASN A 846 -4.50 -16.97 9.85
CA ASN A 846 -5.87 -16.54 10.08
C ASN A 846 -6.77 -17.70 10.55
N ARG A 847 -6.53 -18.90 10.00
CA ARG A 847 -7.19 -20.13 10.45
C ARG A 847 -6.72 -20.57 11.83
N ASP A 848 -5.43 -20.50 12.13
CA ASP A 848 -4.88 -20.79 13.46
C ASP A 848 -5.54 -19.93 14.55
N ILE A 849 -5.59 -18.61 14.33
CA ILE A 849 -6.18 -17.64 15.26
C ILE A 849 -7.70 -17.85 15.36
N TRP A 850 -8.40 -18.06 14.23
CA TRP A 850 -9.84 -18.33 14.24
C TRP A 850 -10.20 -19.63 14.96
N TYR A 851 -9.46 -20.71 14.69
CA TYR A 851 -9.72 -21.98 15.34
C TYR A 851 -9.41 -21.90 16.83
N SER A 852 -8.32 -21.25 17.25
CA SER A 852 -7.99 -21.10 18.66
C SER A 852 -9.06 -20.34 19.46
N SER A 853 -9.56 -19.22 18.91
CA SER A 853 -10.66 -18.44 19.51
C SER A 853 -11.99 -19.20 19.55
N ASN A 854 -12.17 -20.20 18.68
CA ASN A 854 -13.37 -21.06 18.62
C ASN A 854 -13.14 -22.49 19.15
N ASN A 855 -12.13 -22.69 20.01
CA ASN A 855 -11.78 -23.98 20.61
C ASN A 855 -11.60 -25.13 19.60
N PHE A 856 -11.18 -24.83 18.36
CA PHE A 856 -11.02 -25.75 17.24
C PHE A 856 -12.32 -26.52 16.88
N THR A 857 -13.48 -25.91 17.13
CA THR A 857 -14.80 -26.52 16.87
C THR A 857 -15.55 -25.90 15.70
N LYS A 858 -15.26 -24.64 15.38
CA LYS A 858 -15.93 -23.89 14.32
C LYS A 858 -15.04 -23.81 13.08
N PRO A 859 -15.52 -24.21 11.88
CA PRO A 859 -14.80 -23.98 10.62
C PRO A 859 -14.53 -22.49 10.41
N TYR A 860 -13.43 -22.17 9.71
CA TYR A 860 -13.15 -20.82 9.24
C TYR A 860 -14.24 -20.42 8.24
N PRO A 861 -14.64 -19.15 8.16
CA PRO A 861 -15.59 -18.70 7.14
C PRO A 861 -15.14 -19.13 5.74
N GLY A 862 -16.03 -19.77 4.97
CA GLY A 862 -15.69 -20.39 3.67
C GLY A 862 -15.24 -21.86 3.75
N ASP A 863 -14.63 -22.31 4.85
CA ASP A 863 -14.24 -23.72 5.02
C ASP A 863 -15.46 -24.61 5.35
N ARG A 864 -15.54 -25.79 4.73
CA ARG A 864 -16.62 -26.77 5.02
C ARG A 864 -16.48 -27.48 6.37
N LYS A 865 -15.29 -27.46 6.96
CA LYS A 865 -14.92 -28.13 8.22
C LYS A 865 -13.65 -27.49 8.78
N VAL A 866 -13.33 -27.74 10.05
CA VAL A 866 -12.02 -27.37 10.60
C VAL A 866 -10.92 -28.17 9.88
N LEU A 867 -9.94 -27.45 9.33
CA LEU A 867 -8.84 -28.02 8.55
C LEU A 867 -7.59 -28.28 9.41
N LEU A 868 -6.76 -29.24 8.99
CA LEU A 868 -5.37 -29.35 9.43
C LEU A 868 -4.50 -28.33 8.67
N PRO A 869 -3.34 -27.91 9.19
CA PRO A 869 -2.49 -26.91 8.52
C PRO A 869 -2.19 -27.23 7.04
N GLY A 870 -1.82 -28.47 6.74
CA GLY A 870 -1.54 -28.90 5.36
C GLY A 870 -2.77 -29.14 4.48
N GLN A 871 -3.98 -28.86 4.96
CA GLN A 871 -5.22 -28.91 4.19
C GLN A 871 -5.74 -27.53 3.80
N VAL A 872 -5.11 -26.47 4.31
CA VAL A 872 -5.44 -25.09 3.99
C VAL A 872 -5.05 -24.84 2.52
N PRO A 873 -5.94 -24.26 1.69
CA PRO A 873 -5.55 -23.76 0.36
C PRO A 873 -4.35 -22.80 0.49
N GLY A 874 -3.32 -22.95 -0.34
CA GLY A 874 -2.07 -22.18 -0.23
C GLY A 874 -1.04 -22.69 0.78
N ALA A 875 -1.29 -23.81 1.47
CA ALA A 875 -0.40 -24.35 2.51
C ALA A 875 0.98 -24.84 2.03
N ASP A 876 1.19 -25.00 0.73
CA ASP A 876 2.46 -25.40 0.11
C ASP A 876 3.36 -24.20 -0.26
N VAL A 877 2.86 -22.98 -0.07
CA VAL A 877 3.62 -21.73 -0.24
C VAL A 877 4.47 -21.48 1.02
N ALA A 878 5.77 -21.21 0.81
CA ALA A 878 6.70 -20.95 1.91
C ALA A 878 6.44 -19.56 2.55
N PRO A 879 6.63 -19.36 3.87
CA PRO A 879 6.49 -18.05 4.49
C PRO A 879 7.51 -17.04 3.93
N THR A 880 7.07 -15.83 3.64
CA THR A 880 7.87 -14.64 3.31
C THR A 880 7.16 -13.40 3.83
N PRO A 881 7.76 -12.19 3.86
CA PRO A 881 7.06 -11.00 4.33
C PRO A 881 5.80 -10.86 3.47
N ASP A 882 4.65 -10.99 4.13
CA ASP A 882 3.31 -10.82 3.57
C ASP A 882 3.06 -11.62 2.27
N GLN A 883 3.06 -12.95 2.39
CA GLN A 883 2.56 -13.84 1.34
C GLN A 883 1.14 -14.30 1.65
N ASP A 884 0.19 -13.63 0.99
CA ASP A 884 -1.25 -13.77 1.18
C ASP A 884 -2.00 -14.53 0.07
N ASP A 885 -1.24 -15.14 -0.84
CA ASP A 885 -1.74 -15.87 -2.02
C ASP A 885 -2.54 -17.16 -1.70
#